data_AF-A0AAZ1X6I0-F1
#
_entry.id   AF-A0AAZ1X6I0-F1
#
_cell.length_a   1.000
_cell.length_b   1.000
_cell.length_c   1.000
_cell.angle_alpha   90.00
_cell.angle_beta   90.00
_cell.angle_gamma   90.00
#
_symmetry.space_group_name_H-M   'P 1'
#
loop_
_entity.id
_entity.type
_entity.pdbx_description
1 polymer ?
#
loop_
_entity_poly.entity_id
_entity_poly.type
_entity_poly.pdbx_seq_one_letter_code
_entity_poly.pdbx_strand_id
1 'polypeptide(L)'
;MKFVHARLHEKDKLSAFLKKKISDLETDKRELVGVFGKTGAGKSSLINAIIEEKNLLPSGSVSACTSVMIKVEANMQGSNYEADIEFITPEEWKDELWSSHQFLGDNEDCEMDVDNDYHDISEKFSALYGEEWKGKSFEDLMDGKYFREIPEFPQSRRKILTCESADELSAECVKYTRSDSKQGEGNEGKKWFWPLVKCVTVRVPNNPFLQHVTLVDLPGNGDRNKSRDQMWKGIVGDCSTVWIVTEINRAASEKEAWEILESVSSLIGNSGECQQIHFICTKSDLLDDSDDLSSHNQYTTLTEGNAELAEELNHFFARFEVKGPEAAAAKTSDSSSSPSLIVQEYEVRRTLRAVNPRKAAGPDGVTAKVLKECADQLAGVFTKIFNTSLSQSCIPPCLKSATIVPLPKRTNISSLNDYRPVALTPVIMKCFEKLVRRHIMSCLPPTLDSLQFAYRANRSTEDAIATTLHTTISHLEVQGRYARLLFVDFSSAFNTILPDRLIVKLLEIGLPSTTCRWIRDFLSDRVQRVRVGPHLSSALSLNTGSPQGCVLSPLLYTLYTHDCVSTHPDNAVIKFADDTTVVGLISGGDETAYRAEVQRLSDWCVDNNLDLNTTKTKELVVDFRRRKSELQPVSINGSVWKGSPVSSFWVCT
;
A
#
# COMPACT_ATOMS: atom_id res chain seq x y z
N MET A 1 -39.30 28.64 -13.93
CA MET A 1 -40.16 27.49 -14.26
C MET A 1 -41.66 27.79 -14.14
N LYS A 2 -42.17 28.41 -13.06
CA LYS A 2 -43.61 28.72 -12.86
C LYS A 2 -44.32 29.46 -14.02
N PHE A 3 -43.63 30.37 -14.71
CA PHE A 3 -44.17 31.12 -15.85
C PHE A 3 -44.44 30.24 -17.09
N VAL A 4 -43.63 29.20 -17.30
CA VAL A 4 -43.77 28.25 -18.43
C VAL A 4 -44.86 27.23 -18.12
N HIS A 5 -44.92 26.74 -16.88
CA HIS A 5 -45.92 25.79 -16.43
C HIS A 5 -47.36 26.34 -16.53
N ALA A 6 -47.55 27.65 -16.29
CA ALA A 6 -48.83 28.34 -16.41
C ALA A 6 -49.31 28.55 -17.86
N ARG A 7 -48.42 28.43 -18.85
CA ARG A 7 -48.73 28.62 -20.29
C ARG A 7 -48.95 27.31 -21.06
N LEU A 8 -48.74 26.16 -20.44
CA LEU A 8 -48.95 24.84 -21.05
C LEU A 8 -50.39 24.36 -20.80
N HIS A 9 -51.22 24.37 -21.85
CA HIS A 9 -52.60 23.86 -21.81
C HIS A 9 -52.64 22.32 -21.94
N GLU A 10 -53.59 21.66 -21.28
CA GLU A 10 -53.68 20.19 -21.13
C GLU A 10 -54.05 19.39 -22.39
N LYS A 11 -54.27 20.04 -23.54
CA LYS A 11 -54.90 19.36 -24.69
C LYS A 11 -53.93 18.63 -25.62
N ASP A 12 -52.63 18.89 -25.57
CA ASP A 12 -51.66 18.23 -26.46
C ASP A 12 -50.72 17.26 -25.70
N LYS A 13 -50.46 16.08 -26.28
CA LYS A 13 -49.54 15.07 -25.74
C LYS A 13 -48.14 15.63 -25.47
N LEU A 14 -47.70 16.57 -26.29
CA LEU A 14 -46.40 17.23 -26.14
C LEU A 14 -46.35 18.12 -24.89
N SER A 15 -47.43 18.86 -24.60
CA SER A 15 -47.54 19.66 -23.38
C SER A 15 -47.62 18.82 -22.11
N ALA A 16 -48.27 17.65 -22.16
CA ALA A 16 -48.27 16.68 -21.06
C ALA A 16 -46.86 16.08 -20.83
N PHE A 17 -46.15 15.73 -21.91
CA PHE A 17 -44.78 15.26 -21.85
C PHE A 17 -43.81 16.33 -21.32
N LEU A 18 -43.94 17.57 -21.76
CA LEU A 18 -43.12 18.70 -21.30
C LEU A 18 -43.42 19.05 -19.84
N LYS A 19 -44.68 19.03 -19.40
CA LYS A 19 -45.00 19.19 -17.96
C LYS A 19 -44.39 18.06 -17.14
N LYS A 20 -44.45 16.82 -17.61
CA LYS A 20 -43.78 15.69 -16.94
C LYS A 20 -42.27 15.92 -16.86
N LYS A 21 -41.60 16.24 -17.97
CA LYS A 21 -40.15 16.54 -18.00
C LYS A 21 -39.75 17.76 -17.17
N ILE A 22 -40.60 18.79 -17.09
CA ILE A 22 -40.38 19.98 -16.25
C ILE A 22 -40.60 19.64 -14.78
N SER A 23 -41.58 18.81 -14.44
CA SER A 23 -41.77 18.26 -13.10
C SER A 23 -40.59 17.38 -12.68
N ASP A 24 -40.07 16.56 -13.59
CA ASP A 24 -38.86 15.73 -13.39
C ASP A 24 -37.59 16.61 -13.25
N LEU A 25 -37.61 17.86 -13.74
CA LEU A 25 -36.56 18.87 -13.54
C LEU A 25 -36.76 19.70 -12.26
N GLU A 26 -37.97 19.73 -11.70
CA GLU A 26 -38.30 20.41 -10.44
C GLU A 26 -38.09 19.51 -9.21
N THR A 27 -37.95 18.19 -9.39
CA THR A 27 -37.39 17.30 -8.37
C THR A 27 -35.89 17.57 -8.25
N ASP A 28 -35.44 18.07 -7.08
CA ASP A 28 -34.02 18.19 -6.75
C ASP A 28 -33.30 16.89 -7.12
N LYS A 29 -32.50 16.90 -8.19
CA LYS A 29 -31.70 15.74 -8.60
C LYS A 29 -30.65 15.55 -7.50
N ARG A 30 -30.86 14.56 -6.64
CA ARG A 30 -29.88 14.17 -5.61
C ARG A 30 -28.73 13.45 -6.28
N GLU A 31 -27.52 13.89 -6.00
CA GLU A 31 -26.32 13.23 -6.49
C GLU A 31 -26.09 11.95 -5.66
N LEU A 32 -26.00 10.81 -6.34
CA LEU A 32 -25.75 9.52 -5.71
C LEU A 32 -24.25 9.28 -5.63
N VAL A 33 -23.73 9.09 -4.42
CA VAL A 33 -22.31 8.82 -4.16
C VAL A 33 -22.16 7.42 -3.59
N GLY A 34 -21.54 6.52 -4.37
CA GLY A 34 -21.25 5.15 -3.91
C GLY A 34 -19.94 5.08 -3.15
N VAL A 35 -19.95 4.52 -1.94
CA VAL A 35 -18.77 4.33 -1.08
C VAL A 35 -18.37 2.85 -1.09
N PHE A 36 -17.14 2.61 -1.54
CA PHE A 36 -16.56 1.29 -1.80
C PHE A 36 -15.29 1.09 -0.99
N GLY A 37 -14.84 -0.16 -0.84
CA GLY A 37 -13.60 -0.48 -0.11
C GLY A 37 -13.70 -1.77 0.69
N LYS A 38 -12.56 -2.38 1.00
CA LYS A 38 -12.49 -3.65 1.75
C LYS A 38 -13.23 -3.56 3.09
N THR A 39 -13.72 -4.69 3.59
CA THR A 39 -14.13 -4.80 5.00
C THR A 39 -13.01 -4.33 5.92
N GLY A 40 -13.34 -3.48 6.90
CA GLY A 40 -12.35 -2.92 7.84
C GLY A 40 -11.58 -1.68 7.32
N ALA A 41 -11.79 -1.27 6.06
CA ALA A 41 -11.19 -0.05 5.49
C ALA A 41 -11.79 1.26 6.05
N GLY A 42 -12.76 1.19 6.97
CA GLY A 42 -13.33 2.37 7.62
C GLY A 42 -14.42 3.11 6.81
N LYS A 43 -15.10 2.45 5.86
CA LYS A 43 -16.21 3.03 5.08
C LYS A 43 -17.31 3.65 5.96
N SER A 44 -17.88 2.86 6.86
CA SER A 44 -18.97 3.30 7.73
C SER A 44 -18.49 4.36 8.73
N SER A 45 -17.23 4.29 9.17
CA SER A 45 -16.59 5.33 9.98
C SER A 45 -16.41 6.65 9.22
N LEU A 46 -16.07 6.60 7.93
CA LEU A 46 -15.97 7.76 7.06
C LEU A 46 -17.35 8.41 6.88
N ILE A 47 -18.39 7.61 6.62
CA ILE A 47 -19.76 8.12 6.47
C ILE A 47 -20.22 8.78 7.77
N ASN A 48 -20.03 8.13 8.92
CA ASN A 48 -20.29 8.68 10.26
C ASN A 48 -19.58 10.02 10.49
N ALA A 49 -18.30 10.13 10.09
CA ALA A 49 -17.55 11.37 10.21
C ALA A 49 -18.11 12.50 9.31
N ILE A 50 -18.55 12.18 8.09
CA ILE A 50 -19.10 13.16 7.13
C ILE A 50 -20.47 13.67 7.56
N ILE A 51 -21.29 12.80 8.16
CA ILE A 51 -22.61 13.18 8.67
C ILE A 51 -22.55 13.79 10.08
N GLU A 52 -21.35 13.88 10.66
CA GLU A 52 -21.07 14.36 12.02
C GLU A 52 -21.73 13.53 13.15
N GLU A 53 -22.04 12.25 12.90
CA GLU A 53 -22.65 11.32 13.86
C GLU A 53 -21.69 10.18 14.20
N LYS A 54 -21.40 9.95 15.47
CA LYS A 54 -20.35 8.99 15.86
C LYS A 54 -20.73 7.52 15.62
N ASN A 55 -21.99 7.15 15.85
CA ASN A 55 -22.41 5.74 15.98
C ASN A 55 -23.61 5.35 15.11
N LEU A 56 -24.03 6.20 14.17
CA LEU A 56 -25.23 5.93 13.37
C LEU A 56 -25.09 4.64 12.55
N LEU A 57 -23.99 4.49 11.81
CA LEU A 57 -23.64 3.23 11.17
C LEU A 57 -22.70 2.41 12.08
N PRO A 58 -22.91 1.09 12.21
CA PRO A 58 -22.06 0.26 13.05
C PRO A 58 -20.63 0.21 12.50
N SER A 59 -19.64 0.55 13.34
CA SER A 59 -18.22 0.47 13.01
C SER A 59 -17.51 -0.52 13.95
N GLY A 60 -16.54 -1.29 13.44
CA GLY A 60 -15.82 -2.30 14.19
C GLY A 60 -14.49 -2.69 13.52
N SER A 61 -13.54 -3.15 14.32
CA SER A 61 -12.13 -3.29 13.94
C SER A 61 -11.72 -4.69 13.44
N VAL A 62 -12.53 -5.74 13.64
CA VAL A 62 -12.07 -7.13 13.45
C VAL A 62 -12.94 -7.99 12.50
N SER A 63 -14.20 -7.63 12.22
CA SER A 63 -15.10 -8.42 11.35
C SER A 63 -16.01 -7.58 10.42
N ALA A 64 -16.55 -8.22 9.37
CA ALA A 64 -17.83 -7.94 8.68
C ALA A 64 -18.81 -6.93 9.32
N CYS A 65 -18.57 -5.61 9.31
CA CYS A 65 -19.49 -4.69 10.01
C CYS A 65 -20.78 -4.37 9.24
N THR A 66 -20.77 -4.48 7.91
CA THR A 66 -21.92 -4.13 7.06
C THR A 66 -22.17 -5.27 6.08
N SER A 67 -23.16 -6.10 6.38
CA SER A 67 -23.55 -7.24 5.54
C SER A 67 -24.68 -6.91 4.58
N VAL A 68 -25.17 -5.66 4.57
CA VAL A 68 -26.32 -5.16 3.81
C VAL A 68 -26.01 -3.77 3.26
N MET A 69 -26.43 -3.46 2.03
CA MET A 69 -26.31 -2.11 1.48
C MET A 69 -27.10 -1.08 2.33
N ILE A 70 -26.44 0.01 2.71
CA ILE A 70 -27.05 1.10 3.49
C ILE A 70 -27.02 2.39 2.68
N LYS A 71 -28.20 2.97 2.44
CA LYS A 71 -28.35 4.31 1.85
C LYS A 71 -28.56 5.32 2.97
N VAL A 72 -27.85 6.44 2.92
CA VAL A 72 -27.97 7.53 3.88
C VAL A 72 -28.43 8.78 3.14
N GLU A 73 -29.58 9.33 3.55
CA GLU A 73 -30.19 10.52 2.94
C GLU A 73 -30.77 11.47 4.00
N ALA A 74 -31.11 12.72 3.62
CA ALA A 74 -31.73 13.65 4.56
C ALA A 74 -33.21 13.32 4.80
N ASN A 75 -33.64 13.37 6.07
CA ASN A 75 -35.06 13.41 6.41
C ASN A 75 -35.60 14.83 6.14
N MET A 76 -36.34 14.97 5.05
CA MET A 76 -36.98 16.25 4.65
C MET A 76 -38.37 16.45 5.25
N GLN A 77 -38.94 15.42 5.89
CA GLN A 77 -40.35 15.40 6.30
C GLN A 77 -40.53 15.35 7.83
N GLY A 78 -39.52 14.89 8.57
CA GLY A 78 -39.55 14.75 10.03
C GLY A 78 -38.28 15.22 10.71
N SER A 79 -38.37 15.45 12.02
CA SER A 79 -37.24 15.83 12.88
C SER A 79 -36.48 14.64 13.48
N ASN A 80 -36.92 13.41 13.19
CA ASN A 80 -36.43 12.18 13.80
C ASN A 80 -35.56 11.38 12.83
N TYR A 81 -34.71 10.51 13.35
CA TYR A 81 -33.97 9.55 12.54
C TYR A 81 -34.91 8.42 12.13
N GLU A 82 -34.87 8.04 10.86
CA GLU A 82 -35.69 6.94 10.33
C GLU A 82 -34.81 5.89 9.67
N ALA A 83 -35.16 4.61 9.81
CA ALA A 83 -34.61 3.54 8.98
C ALA A 83 -35.73 2.81 8.26
N ASP A 84 -35.73 2.89 6.92
CA ASP A 84 -36.61 2.14 6.03
C ASP A 84 -35.91 0.85 5.60
N ILE A 85 -36.34 -0.27 6.16
CA ILE A 85 -35.79 -1.61 5.92
C ILE A 85 -36.63 -2.28 4.83
N GLU A 86 -36.01 -2.49 3.67
CA GLU A 86 -36.57 -3.21 2.55
C GLU A 86 -36.10 -4.67 2.61
N PHE A 87 -37.05 -5.60 2.68
CA PHE A 87 -36.74 -7.03 2.64
C PHE A 87 -36.74 -7.56 1.20
N ILE A 88 -36.05 -8.69 0.97
CA ILE A 88 -36.21 -9.49 -0.25
C ILE A 88 -37.63 -10.07 -0.32
N THR A 89 -38.10 -10.44 -1.52
CA THR A 89 -39.44 -11.06 -1.60
C THR A 89 -39.41 -12.52 -1.12
N PRO A 90 -40.55 -13.07 -0.65
CA PRO A 90 -40.63 -14.49 -0.29
C PRO A 90 -40.22 -15.43 -1.43
N GLU A 91 -40.46 -15.05 -2.69
CA GLU A 91 -40.04 -15.79 -3.88
C GLU A 91 -38.52 -15.72 -4.07
N GLU A 92 -37.92 -14.52 -3.97
CA GLU A 92 -36.46 -14.33 -4.05
C GLU A 92 -35.73 -15.17 -2.98
N TRP A 93 -36.27 -15.20 -1.75
CA TRP A 93 -35.71 -16.01 -0.67
C TRP A 93 -35.86 -17.52 -0.92
N LYS A 94 -37.00 -17.95 -1.46
CA LYS A 94 -37.25 -19.35 -1.80
C LYS A 94 -36.27 -19.86 -2.86
N ASP A 95 -35.94 -19.03 -3.85
CA ASP A 95 -34.97 -19.35 -4.88
C ASP A 95 -33.54 -19.45 -4.30
N GLU A 96 -33.18 -18.57 -3.34
CA GLU A 96 -31.89 -18.63 -2.65
C GLU A 96 -31.75 -19.91 -1.80
N LEU A 97 -32.81 -20.29 -1.07
CA LEU A 97 -32.88 -21.55 -0.31
C LEU A 97 -32.71 -22.77 -1.21
N TRP A 98 -33.37 -22.78 -2.37
CA TRP A 98 -33.27 -23.89 -3.33
C TRP A 98 -31.86 -24.02 -3.93
N SER A 99 -31.25 -22.90 -4.30
CA SER A 99 -29.88 -22.87 -4.84
C SER A 99 -28.81 -23.33 -3.83
N SER A 100 -29.00 -23.01 -2.55
CA SER A 100 -28.07 -23.39 -1.47
C SER A 100 -28.16 -24.89 -1.15
N HIS A 101 -29.35 -25.50 -1.28
CA HIS A 101 -29.55 -26.93 -1.05
C HIS A 101 -28.99 -27.80 -2.18
N GLN A 102 -29.12 -27.36 -3.44
CA GLN A 102 -28.51 -28.08 -4.57
C GLN A 102 -26.99 -28.19 -4.41
N PHE A 103 -26.36 -27.14 -3.87
CA PHE A 103 -24.93 -27.11 -3.57
C PHE A 103 -24.53 -28.04 -2.40
N LEU A 104 -25.41 -28.24 -1.42
CA LEU A 104 -25.20 -29.14 -0.28
C LEU A 104 -25.49 -30.62 -0.62
N GLY A 105 -26.35 -30.90 -1.60
CA GLY A 105 -26.79 -32.25 -1.97
C GLY A 105 -25.90 -33.01 -2.96
N ASP A 106 -25.06 -32.33 -3.74
CA ASP A 106 -24.22 -32.95 -4.78
C ASP A 106 -22.85 -33.45 -4.26
N ASN A 107 -22.57 -33.38 -2.95
CA ASN A 107 -21.26 -33.62 -2.34
C ASN A 107 -21.16 -34.90 -1.47
N GLU A 108 -21.83 -36.01 -1.82
CA GLU A 108 -21.65 -37.29 -1.10
C GLU A 108 -20.43 -38.12 -1.57
N ASP A 109 -19.74 -37.75 -2.67
CA ASP A 109 -18.66 -38.59 -3.24
C ASP A 109 -17.33 -37.85 -3.56
N CYS A 110 -17.02 -36.73 -2.91
CA CYS A 110 -15.73 -36.04 -3.11
C CYS A 110 -15.06 -35.69 -1.78
N GLU A 111 -13.95 -36.37 -1.46
CA GLU A 111 -12.95 -35.85 -0.52
C GLU A 111 -12.35 -34.56 -1.12
N MET A 112 -12.81 -33.39 -0.68
CA MET A 112 -12.27 -32.10 -1.09
C MET A 112 -12.19 -31.11 0.07
N ASP A 113 -11.21 -30.22 -0.05
CA ASP A 113 -10.82 -29.16 0.88
C ASP A 113 -12.03 -28.41 1.49
N VAL A 114 -11.91 -28.03 2.76
CA VAL A 114 -12.94 -27.28 3.51
C VAL A 114 -13.14 -25.91 2.87
N ASP A 115 -14.03 -25.82 1.88
CA ASP A 115 -14.33 -24.60 1.14
C ASP A 115 -15.03 -23.54 2.01
N ASN A 116 -14.62 -22.29 1.81
CA ASN A 116 -15.13 -21.06 2.44
C ASN A 116 -16.67 -20.91 2.28
N ASP A 117 -17.23 -21.50 1.23
CA ASP A 117 -18.63 -21.38 0.84
C ASP A 117 -19.60 -22.15 1.77
N TYR A 118 -19.17 -23.28 2.36
CA TYR A 118 -19.99 -24.02 3.33
C TYR A 118 -20.17 -23.23 4.63
N HIS A 119 -19.11 -22.53 5.06
CA HIS A 119 -19.15 -21.69 6.26
C HIS A 119 -20.15 -20.54 6.10
N ASP A 120 -20.18 -19.92 4.91
CA ASP A 120 -21.06 -18.81 4.59
C ASP A 120 -22.55 -19.20 4.56
N ILE A 121 -22.88 -20.38 4.01
CA ILE A 121 -24.25 -20.93 4.04
C ILE A 121 -24.66 -21.23 5.48
N SER A 122 -23.77 -21.84 6.26
CA SER A 122 -24.03 -22.15 7.67
C SER A 122 -24.29 -20.89 8.50
N GLU A 123 -23.54 -19.80 8.29
CA GLU A 123 -23.72 -18.54 9.02
C GLU A 123 -25.07 -17.87 8.70
N LYS A 124 -25.44 -17.79 7.41
CA LYS A 124 -26.73 -17.23 6.96
C LYS A 124 -27.93 -17.97 7.54
N PHE A 125 -27.90 -19.31 7.47
CA PHE A 125 -29.02 -20.13 7.92
C PHE A 125 -29.12 -20.15 9.45
N SER A 126 -27.98 -20.18 10.14
CA SER A 126 -27.94 -20.15 11.60
C SER A 126 -28.39 -18.80 12.17
N ALA A 127 -28.14 -17.69 11.45
CA ALA A 127 -28.62 -16.36 11.82
C ALA A 127 -30.16 -16.28 11.89
N LEU A 128 -30.86 -16.88 10.92
CA LEU A 128 -32.32 -16.79 10.80
C LEU A 128 -33.05 -17.94 11.53
N TYR A 129 -32.51 -19.16 11.44
CA TYR A 129 -33.17 -20.39 11.88
C TYR A 129 -32.50 -21.07 13.08
N GLY A 130 -31.37 -20.57 13.57
CA GLY A 130 -30.61 -21.21 14.64
C GLY A 130 -29.98 -22.54 14.21
N GLU A 131 -29.96 -23.56 15.07
CA GLU A 131 -29.49 -24.90 14.67
C GLU A 131 -30.60 -25.75 14.00
N GLU A 132 -31.85 -25.23 13.97
CA GLU A 132 -33.02 -25.99 13.54
C GLU A 132 -33.12 -26.22 12.02
N TRP A 133 -32.32 -25.53 11.21
CA TRP A 133 -32.33 -25.71 9.77
C TRP A 133 -31.65 -27.01 9.32
N LYS A 134 -30.80 -27.60 10.17
CA LYS A 134 -30.11 -28.86 9.90
C LYS A 134 -31.13 -30.00 9.86
N GLY A 135 -31.44 -30.50 8.66
CA GLY A 135 -32.32 -31.65 8.44
C GLY A 135 -33.81 -31.36 8.26
N LYS A 136 -34.20 -30.09 8.03
CA LYS A 136 -35.59 -29.71 7.66
C LYS A 136 -35.70 -29.42 6.16
N SER A 137 -36.89 -29.66 5.57
CA SER A 137 -37.13 -29.32 4.16
C SER A 137 -37.26 -27.82 3.94
N PHE A 138 -37.13 -27.35 2.69
CA PHE A 138 -37.29 -25.92 2.38
C PHE A 138 -38.72 -25.43 2.65
N GLU A 139 -39.74 -26.28 2.48
CA GLU A 139 -41.12 -25.93 2.82
C GLU A 139 -41.29 -25.69 4.33
N ASP A 140 -40.58 -26.48 5.16
CA ASP A 140 -40.61 -26.32 6.61
C ASP A 140 -39.89 -25.05 7.07
N LEU A 141 -38.89 -24.57 6.34
CA LEU A 141 -38.13 -23.34 6.61
C LEU A 141 -38.87 -22.06 6.17
N MET A 142 -39.90 -22.19 5.34
CA MET A 142 -40.81 -21.10 4.98
C MET A 142 -42.02 -20.98 5.93
N ASP A 143 -42.05 -21.76 7.02
CA ASP A 143 -43.10 -21.68 8.03
C ASP A 143 -43.13 -20.30 8.71
N GLY A 144 -44.34 -19.72 8.78
CA GLY A 144 -44.60 -18.42 9.41
C GLY A 144 -44.12 -18.30 10.87
N LYS A 145 -43.85 -19.41 11.57
CA LYS A 145 -43.26 -19.42 12.92
C LYS A 145 -41.89 -18.72 12.99
N TYR A 146 -41.10 -18.76 11.92
CA TYR A 146 -39.77 -18.14 11.91
C TYR A 146 -39.83 -16.63 11.69
N PHE A 147 -40.90 -16.14 11.07
CA PHE A 147 -41.07 -14.74 10.66
C PHE A 147 -41.99 -13.94 11.60
N ARG A 148 -42.34 -14.47 12.78
CA ARG A 148 -43.26 -13.79 13.73
C ARG A 148 -42.77 -12.41 14.21
N GLU A 149 -41.45 -12.22 14.28
CA GLU A 149 -40.82 -10.96 14.69
C GLU A 149 -40.68 -9.95 13.52
N ILE A 150 -40.94 -10.41 12.29
CA ILE A 150 -40.92 -9.61 11.05
C ILE A 150 -42.17 -9.89 10.21
N PRO A 151 -43.39 -9.58 10.70
CA PRO A 151 -44.63 -9.82 9.98
C PRO A 151 -44.73 -9.06 8.65
N GLU A 152 -43.88 -8.06 8.43
CA GLU A 152 -43.79 -7.28 7.21
C GLU A 152 -43.17 -8.06 6.04
N PHE A 153 -42.25 -9.01 6.30
CA PHE A 153 -41.56 -9.79 5.27
C PHE A 153 -42.51 -10.70 4.45
N PRO A 154 -43.37 -11.55 5.07
CA PRO A 154 -44.32 -12.38 4.30
C PRO A 154 -45.35 -11.58 3.49
N GLN A 155 -45.51 -10.29 3.81
CA GLN A 155 -46.42 -9.38 3.13
C GLN A 155 -45.71 -8.51 2.08
N SER A 156 -44.41 -8.71 1.88
CA SER A 156 -43.54 -7.87 1.02
C SER A 156 -43.67 -6.37 1.33
N ARG A 157 -43.82 -6.03 2.61
CA ARG A 157 -43.90 -4.65 3.10
C ARG A 157 -42.57 -4.22 3.70
N ARG A 158 -42.29 -2.92 3.62
CA ARG A 158 -41.12 -2.32 4.26
C ARG A 158 -41.38 -2.09 5.74
N LYS A 159 -40.32 -2.19 6.55
CA LYS A 159 -40.36 -1.87 7.98
C LYS A 159 -39.72 -0.51 8.22
N ILE A 160 -40.45 0.40 8.84
CA ILE A 160 -39.96 1.73 9.18
C ILE A 160 -39.69 1.77 10.68
N LEU A 161 -38.45 2.09 11.06
CA LEU A 161 -38.04 2.39 12.42
C LEU A 161 -37.90 3.91 12.55
N THR A 162 -38.33 4.49 13.68
CA THR A 162 -38.23 5.93 13.93
C THR A 162 -37.74 6.15 15.36
N CYS A 163 -36.62 6.85 15.51
CA CYS A 163 -35.98 7.10 16.81
C CYS A 163 -35.61 8.58 16.95
N GLU A 164 -35.49 9.06 18.19
CA GLU A 164 -35.09 10.45 18.47
C GLU A 164 -33.57 10.64 18.43
N SER A 165 -32.81 9.55 18.61
CA SER A 165 -31.34 9.57 18.59
C SER A 165 -30.72 8.57 17.61
N ALA A 166 -29.51 8.91 17.12
CA ALA A 166 -28.73 8.04 16.24
C ALA A 166 -28.29 6.73 16.92
N ASP A 167 -27.97 6.76 18.21
CA ASP A 167 -27.55 5.59 18.99
C ASP A 167 -28.69 4.57 19.14
N GLU A 168 -29.92 5.04 19.40
CA GLU A 168 -31.10 4.17 19.48
C GLU A 168 -31.43 3.53 18.14
N LEU A 169 -31.41 4.33 17.05
CA LEU A 169 -31.67 3.80 15.71
C LEU A 169 -30.62 2.75 15.32
N SER A 170 -29.35 3.01 15.63
CA SER A 170 -28.25 2.07 15.40
C SER A 170 -28.50 0.75 16.16
N ALA A 171 -28.83 0.82 17.45
CA ALA A 171 -29.10 -0.34 18.29
C ALA A 171 -30.26 -1.22 17.78
N GLU A 172 -31.32 -0.60 17.28
CA GLU A 172 -32.44 -1.35 16.66
C GLU A 172 -32.07 -1.92 15.27
N CYS A 173 -31.28 -1.18 14.48
CA CYS A 173 -30.84 -1.60 13.15
C CYS A 173 -29.80 -2.73 13.15
N VAL A 174 -29.10 -2.97 14.28
CA VAL A 174 -28.05 -4.01 14.38
C VAL A 174 -28.55 -5.39 13.94
N LYS A 175 -29.79 -5.77 14.31
CA LYS A 175 -30.38 -7.09 13.98
C LYS A 175 -30.60 -7.31 12.48
N TYR A 176 -30.60 -6.22 11.71
CA TYR A 176 -30.89 -6.20 10.28
C TYR A 176 -29.65 -5.96 9.43
N THR A 177 -28.52 -5.56 10.01
CA THR A 177 -27.36 -5.06 9.25
C THR A 177 -26.04 -5.81 9.52
N ARG A 178 -25.87 -6.45 10.69
CA ARG A 178 -24.62 -7.12 11.10
C ARG A 178 -24.74 -8.65 11.09
N SER A 179 -23.65 -9.34 10.71
CA SER A 179 -23.56 -10.80 10.76
C SER A 179 -22.92 -11.35 12.05
N ASP A 180 -22.13 -10.54 12.77
CA ASP A 180 -21.38 -11.02 13.94
C ASP A 180 -22.29 -11.24 15.16
N SER A 181 -22.41 -12.50 15.56
CA SER A 181 -23.21 -12.96 16.70
C SER A 181 -22.50 -12.86 18.05
N LYS A 182 -21.23 -12.42 18.09
CA LYS A 182 -20.42 -12.45 19.33
C LYS A 182 -20.26 -11.08 19.99
N GLN A 183 -21.30 -10.64 20.70
CA GLN A 183 -21.12 -9.76 21.86
C GLN A 183 -21.81 -10.37 23.09
N GLY A 184 -20.99 -10.82 24.04
CA GLY A 184 -21.33 -11.03 25.45
C GLY A 184 -21.99 -12.37 25.80
N GLU A 185 -21.49 -13.02 26.85
CA GLU A 185 -22.13 -14.13 27.55
C GLU A 185 -23.59 -13.76 27.89
N GLY A 186 -24.56 -14.50 27.33
CA GLY A 186 -25.99 -14.34 27.64
C GLY A 186 -26.98 -14.31 26.47
N ASN A 187 -26.57 -14.53 25.21
CA ASN A 187 -27.46 -14.50 24.03
C ASN A 187 -27.92 -15.90 23.54
N GLU A 188 -28.39 -16.77 24.43
CA GLU A 188 -29.19 -17.91 24.00
C GLU A 188 -30.58 -17.42 23.54
N GLY A 189 -30.80 -17.35 22.22
CA GLY A 189 -32.15 -17.19 21.63
C GLY A 189 -32.46 -15.92 20.82
N LYS A 190 -31.50 -15.03 20.53
CA LYS A 190 -31.76 -13.86 19.66
C LYS A 190 -31.57 -14.21 18.17
N LYS A 191 -32.63 -14.01 17.37
CA LYS A 191 -32.62 -14.18 15.91
C LYS A 191 -32.09 -12.94 15.19
N TRP A 192 -31.43 -13.16 14.06
CA TRP A 192 -30.84 -12.13 13.22
C TRP A 192 -31.50 -12.17 11.84
N PHE A 193 -31.92 -11.01 11.33
CA PHE A 193 -32.74 -10.91 10.12
C PHE A 193 -31.97 -10.37 8.91
N TRP A 194 -30.70 -10.01 9.07
CA TRP A 194 -29.86 -9.49 7.99
C TRP A 194 -29.87 -10.33 6.69
N PRO A 195 -30.03 -11.68 6.69
CA PRO A 195 -30.08 -12.43 5.43
C PRO A 195 -31.30 -12.09 4.56
N LEU A 196 -32.40 -11.61 5.17
CA LEU A 196 -33.64 -11.26 4.49
C LEU A 196 -33.68 -9.79 4.05
N VAL A 197 -32.67 -8.99 4.40
CA VAL A 197 -32.68 -7.55 4.14
C VAL A 197 -32.02 -7.26 2.80
N LYS A 198 -32.78 -6.59 1.92
CA LYS A 198 -32.36 -6.16 0.60
C LYS A 198 -31.56 -4.86 0.66
N CYS A 199 -32.09 -3.85 1.35
CA CYS A 199 -31.48 -2.54 1.52
C CYS A 199 -32.02 -1.87 2.78
N VAL A 200 -31.19 -1.06 3.45
CA VAL A 200 -31.63 -0.17 4.54
C VAL A 200 -31.44 1.27 4.08
N THR A 201 -32.49 2.09 4.14
CA THR A 201 -32.39 3.53 3.88
C THR A 201 -32.51 4.27 5.20
N VAL A 202 -31.41 4.84 5.66
CA VAL A 202 -31.32 5.66 6.87
C VAL A 202 -31.54 7.13 6.49
N ARG A 203 -32.55 7.76 7.09
CA ARG A 203 -32.83 9.19 6.94
C ARG A 203 -32.36 9.95 8.18
N VAL A 204 -31.48 10.91 7.96
CA VAL A 204 -30.87 11.73 9.02
C VAL A 204 -31.55 13.12 9.03
N PRO A 205 -32.11 13.57 10.17
CA PRO A 205 -32.70 14.90 10.28
C PRO A 205 -31.62 15.99 10.31
N ASN A 206 -31.97 17.21 9.90
CA ASN A 206 -31.15 18.42 10.07
C ASN A 206 -29.73 18.39 9.47
N ASN A 207 -29.43 17.53 8.49
CA ASN A 207 -28.12 17.49 7.84
C ASN A 207 -28.13 18.25 6.50
N PRO A 208 -27.45 19.40 6.36
CA PRO A 208 -27.46 20.21 5.14
C PRO A 208 -26.78 19.53 3.94
N PHE A 209 -25.79 18.67 4.19
CA PHE A 209 -25.05 17.96 3.16
C PHE A 209 -25.91 16.90 2.46
N LEU A 210 -26.66 16.12 3.25
CA LEU A 210 -27.53 15.04 2.75
C LEU A 210 -28.81 15.55 2.06
N GLN A 211 -29.06 16.87 2.03
CA GLN A 211 -30.22 17.45 1.34
C GLN A 211 -30.17 17.22 -0.17
N HIS A 212 -28.96 17.24 -0.73
CA HIS A 212 -28.70 17.12 -2.17
C HIS A 212 -27.83 15.91 -2.52
N VAL A 213 -27.40 15.12 -1.53
CA VAL A 213 -26.50 13.97 -1.70
C VAL A 213 -27.09 12.75 -1.01
N THR A 214 -27.07 11.61 -1.69
CA THR A 214 -27.34 10.30 -1.09
C THR A 214 -26.05 9.49 -1.06
N LEU A 215 -25.58 9.14 0.13
CA LEU A 215 -24.41 8.28 0.33
C LEU A 215 -24.86 6.82 0.34
N VAL A 216 -24.13 5.94 -0.34
CA VAL A 216 -24.43 4.50 -0.35
C VAL A 216 -23.23 3.73 0.17
N ASP A 217 -23.34 3.12 1.36
CA ASP A 217 -22.35 2.18 1.91
C ASP A 217 -22.58 0.79 1.29
N LEU A 218 -21.58 0.28 0.58
CA LEU A 218 -21.62 -1.02 -0.06
C LEU A 218 -20.73 -2.04 0.67
N PRO A 219 -21.15 -3.31 0.77
CA PRO A 219 -20.37 -4.35 1.43
C PRO A 219 -19.03 -4.59 0.70
N GLY A 220 -17.95 -4.69 1.48
CA GLY A 220 -16.57 -4.59 0.96
C GLY A 220 -16.00 -5.79 0.20
N ASN A 221 -16.72 -6.91 0.13
CA ASN A 221 -16.29 -8.12 -0.58
C ASN A 221 -17.21 -8.45 -1.77
N GLY A 222 -18.01 -7.50 -2.24
CA GLY A 222 -19.18 -7.83 -3.06
C GLY A 222 -20.21 -8.57 -2.22
N ASP A 223 -21.42 -8.62 -2.73
CA ASP A 223 -22.51 -9.19 -1.99
C ASP A 223 -22.63 -10.70 -2.22
N ARG A 224 -22.53 -11.50 -1.15
CA ARG A 224 -22.64 -12.97 -1.19
C ARG A 224 -24.06 -13.47 -1.48
N ASN A 225 -25.02 -12.58 -1.69
CA ASN A 225 -26.36 -12.90 -2.19
C ASN A 225 -26.44 -12.51 -3.67
N LYS A 226 -26.72 -13.47 -4.56
CA LYS A 226 -26.78 -13.26 -6.03
C LYS A 226 -27.77 -12.17 -6.44
N SER A 227 -28.91 -12.07 -5.76
CA SER A 227 -29.92 -11.04 -6.03
C SER A 227 -29.42 -9.63 -5.68
N ARG A 228 -28.61 -9.53 -4.63
CA ARG A 228 -28.02 -8.30 -4.12
C ARG A 228 -26.75 -7.92 -4.88
N ASP A 229 -26.01 -8.90 -5.39
CA ASP A 229 -24.86 -8.71 -6.29
C ASP A 229 -25.26 -8.03 -7.60
N GLN A 230 -26.39 -8.45 -8.19
CA GLN A 230 -26.97 -7.80 -9.37
C GLN A 230 -27.49 -6.40 -9.06
N MET A 231 -28.06 -6.20 -7.87
CA MET A 231 -28.61 -4.91 -7.43
C MET A 231 -27.53 -3.84 -7.28
N TRP A 232 -26.42 -4.13 -6.58
CA TRP A 232 -25.38 -3.11 -6.40
C TRP A 232 -24.71 -2.77 -7.74
N LYS A 233 -24.50 -3.76 -8.62
CA LYS A 233 -24.00 -3.52 -9.99
C LYS A 233 -24.90 -2.58 -10.80
N GLY A 234 -26.21 -2.66 -10.63
CA GLY A 234 -27.16 -1.69 -11.21
C GLY A 234 -27.01 -0.28 -10.63
N ILE A 235 -26.92 -0.18 -9.29
CA ILE A 235 -26.79 1.10 -8.57
C ILE A 235 -25.47 1.81 -8.89
N VAL A 236 -24.38 1.07 -9.12
CA VAL A 236 -23.10 1.62 -9.57
C VAL A 236 -23.25 2.36 -10.90
N GLY A 237 -24.06 1.84 -11.83
CA GLY A 237 -24.34 2.48 -13.11
C GLY A 237 -25.07 3.83 -12.97
N ASP A 238 -25.86 3.97 -11.91
CA ASP A 238 -26.65 5.16 -11.57
C ASP A 238 -25.90 6.13 -10.64
N CYS A 239 -24.72 5.75 -10.11
CA CYS A 239 -23.92 6.63 -9.26
C CYS A 239 -23.30 7.76 -10.08
N SER A 240 -23.45 9.00 -9.62
CA SER A 240 -22.79 10.18 -10.21
C SER A 240 -21.29 10.22 -9.89
N THR A 241 -20.94 9.77 -8.68
CA THR A 241 -19.60 9.82 -8.11
C THR A 241 -19.33 8.54 -7.32
N VAL A 242 -18.11 8.03 -7.42
CA VAL A 242 -17.68 6.80 -6.74
C VAL A 242 -16.50 7.11 -5.83
N TRP A 243 -16.58 6.73 -4.56
CA TRP A 243 -15.52 6.86 -3.56
C TRP A 243 -14.97 5.48 -3.20
N ILE A 244 -13.67 5.27 -3.43
CA ILE A 244 -12.96 4.04 -3.10
C ILE A 244 -12.13 4.29 -1.84
N VAL A 245 -12.57 3.73 -0.73
CA VAL A 245 -11.97 3.85 0.60
C VAL A 245 -10.97 2.72 0.82
N THR A 246 -9.72 3.06 1.11
CA THR A 246 -8.63 2.10 1.29
C THR A 246 -7.71 2.51 2.44
N GLU A 247 -7.00 1.55 3.05
CA GLU A 247 -5.97 1.87 4.04
C GLU A 247 -4.72 2.44 3.36
N ILE A 248 -4.15 3.51 3.93
CA ILE A 248 -2.96 4.18 3.35
C ILE A 248 -1.77 3.23 3.10
N ASN A 249 -1.63 2.19 3.92
CA ASN A 249 -0.54 1.20 3.83
C ASN A 249 -0.75 0.14 2.74
N ARG A 250 -1.93 0.08 2.11
CA ARG A 250 -2.33 -1.03 1.20
C ARG A 250 -2.95 -0.59 -0.11
N ALA A 251 -3.22 0.70 -0.31
CA ALA A 251 -3.87 1.27 -1.51
C ALA A 251 -3.36 0.73 -2.86
N ALA A 252 -2.05 0.50 -3.00
CA ALA A 252 -1.46 0.00 -4.26
C ALA A 252 -1.63 -1.53 -4.48
N SER A 253 -1.97 -2.28 -3.44
CA SER A 253 -2.01 -3.76 -3.44
C SER A 253 -3.40 -4.37 -3.31
N GLU A 254 -4.44 -3.55 -3.15
CA GLU A 254 -5.81 -4.03 -2.94
C GLU A 254 -6.47 -4.45 -4.25
N LYS A 255 -6.52 -5.77 -4.48
CA LYS A 255 -7.18 -6.40 -5.62
C LYS A 255 -8.67 -6.01 -5.71
N GLU A 256 -9.35 -5.83 -4.58
CA GLU A 256 -10.78 -5.46 -4.53
C GLU A 256 -11.03 -4.06 -5.12
N ALA A 257 -10.16 -3.08 -4.82
CA ALA A 257 -10.25 -1.74 -5.40
C ALA A 257 -10.07 -1.78 -6.93
N TRP A 258 -9.17 -2.64 -7.42
CA TRP A 258 -8.94 -2.86 -8.85
C TRP A 258 -10.10 -3.58 -9.54
N GLU A 259 -10.70 -4.61 -8.94
CA GLU A 259 -11.87 -5.31 -9.48
C GLU A 259 -13.09 -4.39 -9.56
N ILE A 260 -13.28 -3.53 -8.54
CA ILE A 260 -14.33 -2.50 -8.55
C ILE A 260 -14.05 -1.50 -9.68
N LEU A 261 -12.82 -1.01 -9.81
CA LEU A 261 -12.44 -0.10 -10.88
C LEU A 261 -12.64 -0.73 -12.27
N GLU A 262 -12.33 -2.01 -12.44
CA GLU A 262 -12.56 -2.76 -13.67
C GLU A 262 -14.07 -2.89 -13.97
N SER A 263 -14.89 -3.25 -12.97
CA SER A 263 -16.34 -3.35 -13.13
C SER A 263 -17.02 -2.01 -13.44
N VAL A 264 -16.62 -0.93 -12.75
CA VAL A 264 -17.12 0.43 -12.95
C VAL A 264 -16.65 0.98 -14.31
N SER A 265 -15.40 0.68 -14.72
CA SER A 265 -14.85 1.15 -16.00
C SER A 265 -15.65 0.68 -17.21
N SER A 266 -16.28 -0.51 -17.12
CA SER A 266 -17.17 -1.03 -18.18
C SER A 266 -18.46 -0.22 -18.33
N LEU A 267 -18.92 0.44 -17.26
CA LEU A 267 -20.17 1.19 -17.19
C LEU A 267 -20.00 2.68 -17.53
N ILE A 268 -18.79 3.23 -17.32
CA ILE A 268 -18.42 4.62 -17.65
C ILE A 268 -18.42 4.88 -19.17
N GLY A 269 -18.23 3.83 -19.99
CA GLY A 269 -17.99 4.00 -21.43
C GLY A 269 -19.22 4.11 -22.33
N ASN A 270 -20.36 3.49 -21.99
CA ASN A 270 -21.46 3.30 -22.96
C ASN A 270 -22.88 3.70 -22.51
N SER A 271 -23.13 4.01 -21.23
CA SER A 271 -24.45 4.51 -20.77
C SER A 271 -24.54 4.97 -19.31
N GLY A 272 -23.48 4.93 -18.49
CA GLY A 272 -23.55 5.26 -17.06
C GLY A 272 -23.58 6.75 -16.73
N GLU A 273 -24.11 7.13 -15.55
CA GLU A 273 -24.12 8.51 -15.04
C GLU A 273 -22.85 8.91 -14.27
N CYS A 274 -21.91 7.98 -14.05
CA CYS A 274 -20.70 8.22 -13.26
C CYS A 274 -19.70 9.14 -13.97
N GLN A 275 -19.44 10.30 -13.34
CA GLN A 275 -18.53 11.34 -13.86
C GLN A 275 -17.19 11.38 -13.12
N GLN A 276 -17.14 10.95 -11.85
CA GLN A 276 -15.96 11.12 -10.99
C GLN A 276 -15.68 9.89 -10.12
N ILE A 277 -14.40 9.50 -10.01
CA ILE A 277 -13.91 8.46 -9.09
C ILE A 277 -12.88 9.11 -8.16
N HIS A 278 -13.06 8.95 -6.84
CA HIS A 278 -12.15 9.44 -5.82
C HIS A 278 -11.58 8.28 -4.99
N PHE A 279 -10.28 8.31 -4.72
CA PHE A 279 -9.65 7.43 -3.75
C PHE A 279 -9.52 8.14 -2.41
N ILE A 280 -10.04 7.54 -1.35
CA ILE A 280 -10.02 8.07 0.01
C ILE A 280 -9.18 7.15 0.88
N CYS A 281 -8.02 7.60 1.30
CA CYS A 281 -7.15 6.84 2.19
C CYS A 281 -7.52 7.12 3.65
N THR A 282 -7.96 6.09 4.38
CA THR A 282 -8.23 6.13 5.81
C THR A 282 -7.06 5.50 6.59
N LYS A 283 -7.10 5.62 7.94
CA LYS A 283 -6.04 5.18 8.86
C LYS A 283 -4.67 5.81 8.56
N SER A 284 -4.68 7.08 8.17
CA SER A 284 -3.47 7.90 7.96
C SER A 284 -2.72 8.17 9.25
N ASP A 285 -3.43 8.18 10.38
CA ASP A 285 -2.88 8.36 11.72
C ASP A 285 -2.97 7.04 12.50
N LEU A 286 -1.81 6.52 12.93
CA LEU A 286 -1.76 5.50 13.98
C LEU A 286 -1.99 6.23 15.31
N LEU A 287 -3.26 6.31 15.74
CA LEU A 287 -3.56 6.65 17.14
C LEU A 287 -3.24 5.41 17.96
N ASP A 288 -2.15 5.47 18.74
CA ASP A 288 -1.90 4.56 19.85
C ASP A 288 -3.00 4.80 20.90
N ASP A 289 -4.21 4.29 20.65
CA ASP A 289 -5.21 4.19 21.71
C ASP A 289 -4.81 3.03 22.60
N SER A 290 -4.04 3.40 23.62
CA SER A 290 -3.82 2.64 24.82
C SER A 290 -5.17 2.41 25.51
N ASP A 291 -5.84 1.29 25.22
CA ASP A 291 -6.80 0.63 26.13
C ASP A 291 -7.27 -0.72 25.57
N ASP A 292 -6.33 -1.55 25.10
CA ASP A 292 -6.62 -2.98 24.85
C ASP A 292 -5.54 -3.87 25.49
N LEU A 293 -5.62 -3.96 26.82
CA LEU A 293 -4.78 -4.79 27.70
C LEU A 293 -5.02 -6.31 27.55
N SER A 294 -5.65 -6.75 26.47
CA SER A 294 -5.95 -8.16 26.21
C SER A 294 -4.89 -8.89 25.36
N SER A 295 -3.88 -8.18 24.84
CA SER A 295 -2.85 -8.75 23.95
C SER A 295 -1.53 -9.17 24.64
N HIS A 296 -1.45 -9.10 25.97
CA HIS A 296 -0.20 -9.32 26.72
C HIS A 296 0.11 -10.77 27.19
N ASN A 297 -0.59 -11.79 26.69
CA ASN A 297 -0.36 -13.18 27.11
C ASN A 297 0.15 -14.16 26.02
N GLN A 298 0.72 -13.69 24.91
CA GLN A 298 1.38 -14.56 23.92
C GLN A 298 2.92 -14.51 23.90
N TYR A 299 3.55 -13.70 24.76
CA TYR A 299 5.01 -13.55 24.78
C TYR A 299 5.67 -14.20 26.01
N THR A 300 5.49 -15.50 26.21
CA THR A 300 6.27 -16.21 27.25
C THR A 300 6.57 -17.68 26.97
N THR A 301 6.54 -18.12 25.71
CA THR A 301 6.79 -19.54 25.38
C THR A 301 7.78 -19.77 24.24
N LEU A 302 8.87 -18.99 24.13
CA LEU A 302 9.93 -19.22 23.13
C LEU A 302 11.30 -18.70 23.63
N THR A 303 11.84 -19.24 24.71
CA THR A 303 13.16 -18.80 25.22
C THR A 303 14.35 -19.58 24.65
N GLU A 304 14.12 -20.67 23.92
CA GLU A 304 15.21 -21.46 23.30
C GLU A 304 15.32 -21.24 21.78
N GLY A 305 14.21 -21.03 21.06
CA GLY A 305 14.23 -20.81 19.60
C GLY A 305 14.73 -19.43 19.12
N ASN A 306 14.90 -18.45 20.02
CA ASN A 306 15.26 -17.08 19.63
C ASN A 306 16.77 -16.81 19.52
N ALA A 307 17.62 -17.62 20.16
CA ALA A 307 19.07 -17.47 20.08
C ALA A 307 19.63 -18.04 18.76
N GLU A 308 19.17 -19.23 18.37
CA GLU A 308 19.52 -19.85 17.08
C GLU A 308 19.04 -18.99 15.92
N LEU A 309 17.80 -18.47 15.97
CA LEU A 309 17.28 -17.55 14.97
C LEU A 309 18.13 -16.28 14.82
N ALA A 310 18.66 -15.74 15.93
CA ALA A 310 19.56 -14.58 15.86
C ALA A 310 20.85 -14.91 15.10
N GLU A 311 21.42 -16.10 15.30
CA GLU A 311 22.63 -16.55 14.59
C GLU A 311 22.35 -16.88 13.12
N GLU A 312 21.25 -17.57 12.83
CA GLU A 312 20.81 -17.84 11.45
C GLU A 312 20.59 -16.54 10.66
N LEU A 313 19.91 -15.57 11.25
CA LEU A 313 19.71 -14.25 10.64
C LEU A 313 21.03 -13.50 10.45
N ASN A 314 21.98 -13.65 11.39
CA ASN A 314 23.28 -13.01 11.30
C ASN A 314 24.08 -13.54 10.10
N HIS A 315 24.15 -14.86 9.95
CA HIS A 315 24.76 -15.49 8.77
C HIS A 315 24.00 -15.17 7.49
N PHE A 316 22.66 -15.19 7.55
CA PHE A 316 21.83 -14.88 6.39
C PHE A 316 22.05 -13.45 5.89
N PHE A 317 22.07 -12.44 6.76
CA PHE A 317 22.34 -11.06 6.34
C PHE A 317 23.79 -10.84 5.89
N ALA A 318 24.74 -11.65 6.38
CA ALA A 318 26.14 -11.66 5.96
C ALA A 318 26.40 -12.44 4.66
N ARG A 319 25.41 -13.13 4.07
CA ARG A 319 25.61 -14.00 2.89
C ARG A 319 26.18 -13.31 1.64
N PHE A 320 26.08 -11.98 1.58
CA PHE A 320 26.60 -11.17 0.48
C PHE A 320 28.08 -10.81 0.64
N GLU A 321 28.70 -11.22 1.75
CA GLU A 321 30.13 -11.05 1.97
C GLU A 321 30.91 -11.81 0.91
N VAL A 322 31.71 -11.07 0.14
CA VAL A 322 32.58 -11.65 -0.89
C VAL A 322 33.93 -11.94 -0.24
N LYS A 323 34.35 -13.21 -0.24
CA LYS A 323 35.71 -13.58 0.17
C LYS A 323 36.69 -13.13 -0.92
N GLY A 324 37.16 -11.89 -0.82
CA GLY A 324 38.25 -11.39 -1.66
C GLY A 324 39.58 -12.06 -1.33
N PRO A 325 40.54 -12.11 -2.27
CA PRO A 325 41.93 -12.44 -1.93
C PRO A 325 42.42 -11.43 -0.88
N GLU A 326 43.20 -11.89 0.11
CA GLU A 326 43.84 -11.04 1.12
C GLU A 326 44.40 -9.79 0.44
N ALA A 327 43.91 -8.62 0.88
CA ALA A 327 44.18 -7.35 0.24
C ALA A 327 45.69 -7.13 0.05
N ALA A 328 46.17 -7.33 -1.18
CA ALA A 328 47.47 -6.81 -1.58
C ALA A 328 47.34 -5.29 -1.51
N ALA A 329 47.93 -4.70 -0.48
CA ALA A 329 47.95 -3.26 -0.26
C ALA A 329 48.52 -2.56 -1.50
N ALA A 330 47.64 -2.11 -2.40
CA ALA A 330 48.01 -1.22 -3.47
C ALA A 330 48.45 0.10 -2.84
N LYS A 331 49.77 0.23 -2.65
CA LYS A 331 50.42 1.50 -2.33
C LYS A 331 50.31 2.40 -3.55
N THR A 332 49.19 3.11 -3.68
CA THR A 332 49.13 4.26 -4.56
C THR A 332 49.85 5.42 -3.87
N SER A 333 51.08 5.67 -4.32
CA SER A 333 51.77 6.93 -4.05
C SER A 333 51.03 8.04 -4.80
N ASP A 334 50.40 8.96 -4.09
CA ASP A 334 49.87 10.16 -4.72
C ASP A 334 50.28 11.44 -3.97
N SER A 335 51.05 12.25 -4.70
CA SER A 335 51.60 13.54 -4.33
C SER A 335 50.74 14.68 -4.89
N SER A 336 49.45 14.72 -4.54
CA SER A 336 48.58 15.86 -4.84
C SER A 336 47.90 16.37 -3.57
N SER A 337 48.25 17.59 -3.20
CA SER A 337 47.77 18.30 -2.01
C SER A 337 46.35 18.83 -2.24
N SER A 338 45.37 17.93 -2.31
CA SER A 338 43.96 18.32 -2.21
C SER A 338 43.65 18.73 -0.77
N PRO A 339 42.86 19.78 -0.51
CA PRO A 339 42.53 20.19 0.84
C PRO A 339 41.73 19.08 1.52
N SER A 340 42.28 18.53 2.60
CA SER A 340 41.59 17.57 3.45
C SER A 340 40.32 18.20 4.02
N LEU A 341 39.20 17.47 4.03
CA LEU A 341 37.99 17.88 4.74
C LEU A 341 38.34 18.19 6.20
N ILE A 342 38.02 19.41 6.65
CA ILE A 342 38.13 19.82 8.05
C ILE A 342 36.73 20.21 8.52
N VAL A 343 36.27 19.58 9.60
CA VAL A 343 35.01 19.93 10.26
C VAL A 343 35.26 20.95 11.35
N GLN A 344 34.38 21.95 11.42
CA GLN A 344 34.47 23.01 12.43
C GLN A 344 33.61 22.68 13.65
N GLU A 345 34.02 23.16 14.82
CA GLU A 345 33.35 22.85 16.08
C GLU A 345 31.88 23.30 16.10
N TYR A 346 31.56 24.44 15.48
CA TYR A 346 30.19 24.91 15.37
C TYR A 346 29.31 23.96 14.54
N GLU A 347 29.87 23.30 13.52
CA GLU A 347 29.14 22.33 12.70
C GLU A 347 28.85 21.05 13.47
N VAL A 348 29.85 20.58 14.25
CA VAL A 348 29.70 19.44 15.15
C VAL A 348 28.64 19.74 16.20
N ARG A 349 28.76 20.87 16.90
CA ARG A 349 27.78 21.34 17.90
C ARG A 349 26.37 21.41 17.32
N ARG A 350 26.20 22.02 16.15
CA ARG A 350 24.90 22.11 15.46
C ARG A 350 24.35 20.73 15.13
N THR A 351 25.20 19.81 14.69
CA THR A 351 24.79 18.44 14.33
C THR A 351 24.35 17.65 15.57
N LEU A 352 25.07 17.78 16.69
CA LEU A 352 24.71 17.17 17.98
C LEU A 352 23.38 17.70 18.53
N ARG A 353 23.18 19.03 18.51
CA ARG A 353 21.93 19.67 18.96
C ARG A 353 20.71 19.28 18.12
N ALA A 354 20.92 18.97 16.84
CA ALA A 354 19.86 18.58 15.91
C ALA A 354 19.50 17.08 15.97
N VAL A 355 20.14 16.29 16.82
CA VAL A 355 19.79 14.86 16.98
C VAL A 355 18.38 14.73 17.58
N ASN A 356 17.60 13.78 17.07
CA ASN A 356 16.30 13.43 17.66
C ASN A 356 16.56 12.59 18.94
N PRO A 357 16.16 13.06 20.14
CA PRO A 357 16.47 12.41 21.41
C PRO A 357 15.77 11.04 21.59
N ARG A 358 14.71 10.76 20.82
CA ARG A 358 13.98 9.48 20.86
C ARG A 358 14.64 8.36 20.05
N LYS A 359 15.73 8.63 19.33
CA LYS A 359 16.43 7.60 18.56
C LYS A 359 17.10 6.58 19.48
N ALA A 360 16.94 5.30 19.14
CA ALA A 360 17.62 4.20 19.81
C ALA A 360 19.16 4.36 19.74
N ALA A 361 19.83 3.94 20.82
CA ALA A 361 21.28 3.91 20.91
C ALA A 361 21.87 2.81 20.02
N GLY A 362 23.14 2.98 19.65
CA GLY A 362 23.92 1.95 18.98
C GLY A 362 24.55 0.96 19.98
N PRO A 363 25.51 0.15 19.53
CA PRO A 363 26.22 -0.82 20.38
C PRO A 363 27.04 -0.18 21.50
N ASP A 364 27.32 1.12 21.41
CA ASP A 364 28.02 1.91 22.41
C ASP A 364 27.16 2.28 23.62
N GLY A 365 25.83 2.08 23.56
CA GLY A 365 24.89 2.41 24.62
C GLY A 365 24.69 3.91 24.83
N VAL A 366 25.32 4.77 24.03
CA VAL A 366 25.21 6.23 24.17
C VAL A 366 23.91 6.71 23.54
N THR A 367 23.02 7.26 24.35
CA THR A 367 21.72 7.73 23.88
C THR A 367 21.84 9.06 23.14
N ALA A 368 20.94 9.25 22.18
CA ALA A 368 20.79 10.50 21.43
C ALA A 368 20.54 11.72 22.33
N LYS A 369 19.84 11.52 23.47
CA LYS A 369 19.53 12.56 24.45
C LYS A 369 20.81 13.13 25.08
N VAL A 370 21.73 12.26 25.51
CA VAL A 370 23.00 12.68 26.12
C VAL A 370 23.83 13.53 25.15
N LEU A 371 23.95 13.09 23.89
CA LEU A 371 24.69 13.84 22.86
C LEU A 371 24.09 15.22 22.59
N LYS A 372 22.76 15.34 22.65
CA LYS A 372 22.05 16.61 22.45
C LYS A 372 22.20 17.57 23.62
N GLU A 373 22.01 17.08 24.84
CA GLU A 373 22.07 17.91 26.06
C GLU A 373 23.50 18.33 26.40
N CYS A 374 24.48 17.45 26.17
CA CYS A 374 25.90 17.72 26.42
C CYS A 374 26.62 18.23 25.16
N ALA A 375 25.90 18.74 24.15
CA ALA A 375 26.48 19.10 22.86
C ALA A 375 27.58 20.16 22.98
N ASP A 376 27.46 21.10 23.91
CA ASP A 376 28.44 22.19 24.07
C ASP A 376 29.76 21.71 24.64
N GLN A 377 29.71 20.76 25.58
CA GLN A 377 30.87 20.15 26.22
C GLN A 377 31.55 19.14 25.28
N LEU A 378 30.75 18.39 24.51
CA LEU A 378 31.23 17.31 23.66
C LEU A 378 31.72 17.78 22.28
N ALA A 379 31.25 18.92 21.78
CA ALA A 379 31.56 19.39 20.43
C ALA A 379 33.07 19.51 20.17
N GLY A 380 33.82 20.15 21.07
CA GLY A 380 35.27 20.33 20.89
C GLY A 380 36.04 19.01 20.88
N VAL A 381 35.62 18.04 21.71
CA VAL A 381 36.24 16.70 21.77
C VAL A 381 35.98 15.94 20.47
N PHE A 382 34.71 15.86 20.03
CA PHE A 382 34.37 15.15 18.80
C PHE A 382 34.92 15.84 17.55
N THR A 383 35.08 17.16 17.56
CA THR A 383 35.75 17.88 16.47
C THR A 383 37.18 17.40 16.29
N LYS A 384 37.93 17.24 17.38
CA LYS A 384 39.31 16.70 17.32
C LYS A 384 39.32 15.26 16.83
N ILE A 385 38.40 14.41 17.33
CA ILE A 385 38.29 13.00 16.91
C ILE A 385 37.96 12.91 15.41
N PHE A 386 36.96 13.66 14.94
CA PHE A 386 36.55 13.65 13.53
C PHE A 386 37.65 14.17 12.61
N ASN A 387 38.30 15.29 12.94
CA ASN A 387 39.40 15.80 12.13
C ASN A 387 40.61 14.85 12.12
N THR A 388 40.91 14.19 13.24
CA THR A 388 41.96 13.15 13.29
C THR A 388 41.59 11.98 12.37
N SER A 389 40.36 11.47 12.47
CA SER A 389 39.83 10.40 11.61
C SER A 389 39.90 10.76 10.12
N LEU A 390 39.50 11.99 9.76
CA LEU A 390 39.55 12.49 8.38
C LEU A 390 40.99 12.60 7.86
N SER A 391 41.90 13.14 8.68
CA SER A 391 43.32 13.29 8.31
C SER A 391 44.03 11.95 8.09
N GLN A 392 43.64 10.93 8.87
CA GLN A 392 44.20 9.58 8.79
C GLN A 392 43.43 8.69 7.81
N SER A 393 42.29 9.14 7.29
CA SER A 393 41.34 8.32 6.52
C SER A 393 40.97 7.00 7.23
N CYS A 394 40.83 7.04 8.56
CA CYS A 394 40.55 5.87 9.40
C CYS A 394 39.51 6.20 10.47
N ILE A 395 38.55 5.31 10.68
CA ILE A 395 37.41 5.45 11.58
C ILE A 395 37.64 4.56 12.80
N PRO A 396 37.43 5.09 14.02
CA PRO A 396 37.52 4.29 15.23
C PRO A 396 36.64 3.01 15.14
N PRO A 397 37.17 1.81 15.46
CA PRO A 397 36.41 0.56 15.35
C PRO A 397 35.08 0.53 16.11
N CYS A 398 35.02 1.22 17.25
CA CYS A 398 33.78 1.36 18.04
C CYS A 398 32.66 2.07 17.27
N LEU A 399 32.99 2.90 16.28
CA LEU A 399 32.03 3.61 15.43
C LEU A 399 31.61 2.78 14.19
N LYS A 400 32.36 1.73 13.86
CA LYS A 400 32.05 0.79 12.75
C LYS A 400 31.18 -0.40 13.16
N SER A 401 30.91 -0.53 14.47
CA SER A 401 30.09 -1.61 15.00
C SER A 401 28.59 -1.32 14.85
N ALA A 402 27.80 -2.32 14.50
CA ALA A 402 26.34 -2.21 14.34
C ALA A 402 25.59 -3.37 15.02
N THR A 403 24.43 -3.05 15.60
CA THR A 403 23.45 -4.07 16.02
C THR A 403 22.30 -4.07 15.03
N ILE A 404 22.12 -5.18 14.32
CA ILE A 404 21.02 -5.40 13.39
C ILE A 404 19.79 -5.85 14.19
N VAL A 405 18.68 -5.12 14.01
CA VAL A 405 17.37 -5.49 14.52
C VAL A 405 16.53 -5.96 13.32
N PRO A 406 16.18 -7.24 13.23
CA PRO A 406 15.37 -7.77 12.15
C PRO A 406 13.91 -7.33 12.34
N LEU A 407 13.34 -6.64 11.35
CA LEU A 407 11.93 -6.24 11.36
C LEU A 407 11.13 -7.04 10.33
N PRO A 408 9.99 -7.66 10.69
CA PRO A 408 9.13 -8.35 9.74
C PRO A 408 8.60 -7.40 8.65
N LYS A 409 8.69 -7.80 7.38
CA LYS A 409 8.09 -7.11 6.22
C LYS A 409 6.58 -7.34 6.13
N ARG A 410 6.13 -8.47 6.68
CA ARG A 410 4.75 -8.96 6.64
C ARG A 410 4.42 -9.67 7.94
N THR A 411 3.13 -9.79 8.24
CA THR A 411 2.61 -10.41 9.47
C THR A 411 2.94 -11.91 9.53
N ASN A 412 2.78 -12.63 8.43
CA ASN A 412 3.10 -14.04 8.34
C ASN A 412 4.49 -14.22 7.69
N ILE A 413 5.46 -14.64 8.50
CA ILE A 413 6.85 -14.84 8.09
C ILE A 413 6.98 -16.27 7.58
N SER A 414 7.30 -16.42 6.29
CA SER A 414 7.47 -17.75 5.67
C SER A 414 8.94 -18.03 5.30
N SER A 415 9.81 -17.02 5.32
CA SER A 415 11.22 -17.14 4.99
C SER A 415 12.08 -16.06 5.65
N LEU A 416 13.39 -16.29 5.76
CA LEU A 416 14.33 -15.29 6.28
C LEU A 416 14.38 -14.00 5.42
N ASN A 417 13.98 -14.06 4.14
CA ASN A 417 13.85 -12.90 3.25
C ASN A 417 12.77 -11.91 3.70
N ASP A 418 11.86 -12.34 4.58
CA ASP A 418 10.77 -11.53 5.10
C ASP A 418 11.23 -10.59 6.22
N TYR A 419 12.49 -10.66 6.66
CA TYR A 419 13.05 -9.70 7.60
C TYR A 419 13.79 -8.58 6.88
N ARG A 420 13.62 -7.34 7.36
CA ARG A 420 14.46 -6.18 7.03
C ARG A 420 15.57 -6.05 8.09
N PRO A 421 16.85 -6.06 7.70
CA PRO A 421 17.94 -5.86 8.65
C PRO A 421 18.12 -4.37 8.97
N VAL A 422 17.55 -3.86 10.07
CA VAL A 422 17.77 -2.45 10.46
C VAL A 422 19.02 -2.32 11.31
N ALA A 423 20.04 -1.63 10.80
CA ALA A 423 21.30 -1.40 11.49
C ALA A 423 21.21 -0.22 12.48
N LEU A 424 21.38 -0.53 13.76
CA LEU A 424 21.64 0.45 14.80
C LEU A 424 23.15 0.70 14.87
N THR A 425 23.59 1.81 14.28
CA THR A 425 24.96 2.34 14.44
C THR A 425 25.01 3.42 15.51
N PRO A 426 26.19 3.67 16.12
CA PRO A 426 26.40 4.74 17.09
C PRO A 426 25.84 6.07 16.62
N VAL A 427 25.10 6.77 17.48
CA VAL A 427 24.44 8.04 17.12
C VAL A 427 25.49 9.10 16.75
N ILE A 428 26.67 9.03 17.37
CA ILE A 428 27.78 9.91 17.05
C ILE A 428 28.36 9.62 15.65
N MET A 429 28.40 8.36 15.20
CA MET A 429 28.79 8.02 13.84
C MET A 429 27.81 8.61 12.83
N LYS A 430 26.50 8.52 13.10
CA LYS A 430 25.47 9.17 12.27
C LYS A 430 25.65 10.69 12.19
N CYS A 431 26.20 11.34 13.23
CA CYS A 431 26.55 12.76 13.19
C CYS A 431 27.75 13.00 12.29
N PHE A 432 28.78 12.17 12.37
CA PHE A 432 29.97 12.26 11.53
C PHE A 432 29.62 12.05 10.05
N GLU A 433 28.85 11.01 9.74
CA GLU A 433 28.31 10.72 8.41
C GLU A 433 27.58 11.93 7.80
N LYS A 434 26.77 12.67 8.58
CA LYS A 434 26.07 13.87 8.10
C LYS A 434 27.03 14.99 7.67
N LEU A 435 28.14 15.15 8.39
CA LEU A 435 29.16 16.16 8.07
C LEU A 435 29.89 15.76 6.78
N VAL A 436 30.34 14.50 6.70
CA VAL A 436 31.02 13.97 5.51
C VAL A 436 30.09 13.98 4.29
N ARG A 437 28.82 13.61 4.45
CA ARG A 437 27.80 13.66 3.39
C ARG A 437 27.70 15.05 2.77
N ARG A 438 27.69 16.10 3.61
CA ARG A 438 27.61 17.50 3.12
C ARG A 438 28.81 17.84 2.25
N HIS A 439 29.99 17.41 2.66
CA HIS A 439 31.21 17.63 1.89
C HIS A 439 31.22 16.85 0.57
N ILE A 440 30.86 15.56 0.60
CA ILE A 440 30.74 14.74 -0.62
C ILE A 440 29.82 15.44 -1.61
N MET A 441 28.60 15.80 -1.18
CA MET A 441 27.62 16.48 -2.03
C MET A 441 28.13 17.81 -2.61
N SER A 442 28.96 18.56 -1.88
CA SER A 442 29.55 19.80 -2.39
C SER A 442 30.65 19.60 -3.44
N CYS A 443 31.24 18.39 -3.51
CA CYS A 443 32.26 18.05 -4.49
C CYS A 443 31.68 17.43 -5.77
N LEU A 444 30.43 16.95 -5.72
CA LEU A 444 29.80 16.28 -6.86
C LEU A 444 29.37 17.28 -7.93
N PRO A 445 29.53 16.97 -9.24
CA PRO A 445 29.04 17.82 -10.30
C PRO A 445 27.50 17.85 -10.30
N PRO A 446 26.86 19.01 -10.56
CA PRO A 446 25.41 19.12 -10.56
C PRO A 446 24.74 18.29 -11.66
N THR A 447 25.47 17.99 -12.74
CA THR A 447 25.05 17.17 -13.88
C THR A 447 25.21 15.68 -13.66
N LEU A 448 25.73 15.23 -12.50
CA LEU A 448 25.90 13.81 -12.22
C LEU A 448 24.55 13.10 -12.33
N ASP A 449 24.50 12.10 -13.22
CA ASP A 449 23.40 11.16 -13.39
C ASP A 449 22.02 11.82 -13.37
N SER A 450 21.68 12.59 -14.42
CA SER A 450 20.46 13.41 -14.48
C SER A 450 19.15 12.65 -14.31
N LEU A 451 19.16 11.34 -14.56
CA LEU A 451 18.00 10.45 -14.45
C LEU A 451 17.98 9.64 -13.14
N GLN A 452 18.87 9.93 -12.20
CA GLN A 452 18.71 9.56 -10.80
C GLN A 452 17.96 10.66 -10.06
N PHE A 453 16.81 10.29 -9.48
CA PHE A 453 15.90 11.21 -8.79
C PHE A 453 16.01 11.11 -7.26
N ALA A 454 16.43 9.97 -6.71
CA ALA A 454 16.53 9.82 -5.26
C ALA A 454 17.72 10.57 -4.66
N TYR A 455 17.56 10.99 -3.41
CA TYR A 455 18.60 11.62 -2.57
C TYR A 455 19.23 12.89 -3.15
N ARG A 456 18.62 13.49 -4.18
CA ARG A 456 18.97 14.78 -4.73
C ARG A 456 18.08 15.87 -4.16
N ALA A 457 18.63 17.07 -4.04
CA ALA A 457 17.82 18.23 -3.70
C ALA A 457 16.85 18.54 -4.85
N ASN A 458 15.61 18.90 -4.52
CA ASN A 458 14.58 19.31 -5.48
C ASN A 458 14.24 18.25 -6.54
N ARG A 459 14.27 16.96 -6.15
CA ARG A 459 13.77 15.84 -6.94
C ARG A 459 12.85 14.99 -6.08
N SER A 460 11.70 14.59 -6.62
CA SER A 460 10.74 13.70 -5.96
C SER A 460 10.53 12.40 -6.74
N THR A 461 9.77 11.48 -6.14
CA THR A 461 9.26 10.29 -6.85
C THR A 461 8.35 10.67 -8.01
N GLU A 462 7.59 11.76 -7.88
CA GLU A 462 6.68 12.25 -8.92
C GLU A 462 7.46 12.72 -10.14
N ASP A 463 8.62 13.36 -9.96
CA ASP A 463 9.48 13.77 -11.07
C ASP A 463 9.96 12.56 -11.89
N ALA A 464 10.33 11.46 -11.22
CA ALA A 464 10.76 10.23 -11.88
C ALA A 464 9.62 9.60 -12.69
N ILE A 465 8.42 9.54 -12.09
CA ILE A 465 7.21 9.02 -12.74
C ILE A 465 6.84 9.92 -13.93
N ALA A 466 6.76 11.24 -13.73
CA ALA A 466 6.42 12.20 -14.78
C ALA A 466 7.41 12.15 -15.95
N THR A 467 8.71 12.03 -15.67
CA THR A 467 9.75 11.87 -16.71
C THR A 467 9.56 10.58 -17.50
N THR A 468 9.29 9.46 -16.80
CA THR A 468 9.04 8.15 -17.43
C THR A 468 7.80 8.20 -18.33
N LEU A 469 6.71 8.76 -17.81
CA LEU A 469 5.44 8.90 -18.53
C LEU A 469 5.58 9.82 -19.73
N HIS A 470 6.16 11.00 -19.56
CA HIS A 470 6.34 11.97 -20.64
C HIS A 470 7.19 11.37 -21.77
N THR A 471 8.30 10.72 -21.44
CA THR A 471 9.17 10.05 -22.42
C THR A 471 8.41 8.96 -23.19
N THR A 472 7.62 8.18 -22.48
CA THR A 472 6.82 7.08 -23.06
C THR A 472 5.70 7.61 -23.96
N ILE A 473 4.86 8.51 -23.46
CA ILE A 473 3.68 9.02 -24.16
C ILE A 473 4.08 9.83 -25.39
N SER A 474 5.08 10.72 -25.27
CA SER A 474 5.54 11.54 -26.40
C SER A 474 6.04 10.68 -27.57
N HIS A 475 6.63 9.51 -27.28
CA HIS A 475 7.05 8.57 -28.32
C HIS A 475 5.87 7.86 -29.00
N LEU A 476 4.80 7.58 -28.24
CA LEU A 476 3.60 6.89 -28.71
C LEU A 476 2.69 7.75 -29.59
N GLU A 477 2.83 9.08 -29.55
CA GLU A 477 2.09 10.00 -30.44
C GLU A 477 2.40 9.77 -31.92
N VAL A 478 3.56 9.19 -32.23
CA VAL A 478 3.97 8.89 -33.61
C VAL A 478 3.45 7.52 -34.03
N GLN A 479 2.79 7.48 -35.20
CA GLN A 479 2.20 6.26 -35.73
C GLN A 479 3.25 5.14 -35.93
N GLY A 480 2.89 3.92 -35.54
CA GLY A 480 3.72 2.72 -35.74
C GLY A 480 4.79 2.50 -34.67
N ARG A 481 4.79 3.30 -33.61
CA ARG A 481 5.70 3.19 -32.46
C ARG A 481 5.03 2.54 -31.24
N TYR A 482 5.85 1.97 -30.36
CA TYR A 482 5.43 1.44 -29.05
C TYR A 482 6.58 1.57 -28.05
N ALA A 483 6.32 1.34 -26.77
CA ALA A 483 7.33 1.42 -25.72
C ALA A 483 7.36 0.14 -24.87
N ARG A 484 8.54 -0.19 -24.37
CA ARG A 484 8.77 -1.25 -23.38
C ARG A 484 9.42 -0.67 -22.14
N LEU A 485 8.91 -1.03 -20.98
CA LEU A 485 9.42 -0.59 -19.68
C LEU A 485 9.81 -1.83 -18.87
N LEU A 486 11.09 -1.95 -18.55
CA LEU A 486 11.61 -2.99 -17.66
C LEU A 486 11.82 -2.39 -16.27
N PHE A 487 10.99 -2.80 -15.32
CA PHE A 487 11.12 -2.43 -13.91
C PHE A 487 12.02 -3.45 -13.22
N VAL A 488 13.21 -3.01 -12.84
CA VAL A 488 14.29 -3.83 -12.29
C VAL A 488 14.28 -3.74 -10.76
N ASP A 489 14.27 -4.91 -10.12
CA ASP A 489 14.41 -5.07 -8.67
C ASP A 489 15.75 -5.76 -8.37
N PHE A 490 16.53 -5.20 -7.46
CA PHE A 490 17.79 -5.77 -7.00
C PHE A 490 17.61 -6.54 -5.69
N SER A 491 18.22 -7.72 -5.61
CA SER A 491 18.23 -8.51 -4.39
C SER A 491 19.18 -7.88 -3.37
N SER A 492 18.62 -7.19 -2.38
CA SER A 492 19.37 -6.65 -1.24
C SER A 492 20.51 -5.68 -1.64
N ALA A 493 20.22 -4.78 -2.58
CA ALA A 493 21.17 -3.90 -3.26
C ALA A 493 22.26 -3.24 -2.38
N PHE A 494 21.89 -2.70 -1.22
CA PHE A 494 22.85 -2.07 -0.32
C PHE A 494 23.91 -3.02 0.25
N ASN A 495 23.57 -4.30 0.43
CA ASN A 495 24.46 -5.29 1.04
C ASN A 495 25.47 -5.87 0.03
N THR A 496 25.38 -5.52 -1.26
CA THR A 496 26.24 -6.08 -2.30
C THR A 496 27.30 -5.11 -2.83
N ILE A 497 27.29 -3.85 -2.37
CA ILE A 497 28.27 -2.82 -2.73
C ILE A 497 29.69 -3.31 -2.43
N LEU A 498 30.57 -3.32 -3.43
CA LEU A 498 31.99 -3.62 -3.25
C LEU A 498 32.76 -2.32 -3.00
N PRO A 499 33.42 -2.14 -1.83
CA PRO A 499 34.10 -0.88 -1.50
C PRO A 499 35.15 -0.47 -2.52
N ASP A 500 35.98 -1.41 -3.00
CA ASP A 500 37.05 -1.11 -3.96
C ASP A 500 36.49 -0.63 -5.30
N ARG A 501 35.41 -1.25 -5.81
CA ARG A 501 34.73 -0.78 -7.03
C ARG A 501 34.12 0.60 -6.84
N LEU A 502 33.48 0.85 -5.69
CA LEU A 502 32.96 2.17 -5.37
C LEU A 502 34.08 3.23 -5.37
N ILE A 503 35.25 2.93 -4.78
CA ILE A 503 36.36 3.88 -4.71
C ILE A 503 36.88 4.27 -6.10
N VAL A 504 37.02 3.32 -7.02
CA VAL A 504 37.43 3.63 -8.40
C VAL A 504 36.46 4.63 -9.03
N LYS A 505 35.15 4.35 -8.95
CA LYS A 505 34.11 5.25 -9.46
C LYS A 505 34.14 6.64 -8.80
N LEU A 506 34.33 6.70 -7.49
CA LEU A 506 34.40 7.99 -6.78
C LEU A 506 35.61 8.83 -7.21
N LEU A 507 36.75 8.21 -7.46
CA LEU A 507 37.94 8.89 -7.98
C LEU A 507 37.69 9.43 -9.40
N GLU A 508 37.01 8.67 -10.27
CA GLU A 508 36.63 9.09 -11.62
C GLU A 508 35.66 10.29 -11.62
N ILE A 509 34.72 10.34 -10.67
CA ILE A 509 33.81 11.49 -10.47
C ILE A 509 34.57 12.74 -9.97
N GLY A 510 35.80 12.57 -9.47
CA GLY A 510 36.65 13.66 -9.00
C GLY A 510 36.59 13.92 -7.49
N LEU A 511 36.16 12.93 -6.67
CA LEU A 511 36.25 13.07 -5.22
C LEU A 511 37.71 13.07 -4.75
N PRO A 512 38.06 13.84 -3.69
CA PRO A 512 39.40 13.80 -3.11
C PRO A 512 39.79 12.40 -2.62
N SER A 513 41.02 11.98 -2.92
CA SER A 513 41.54 10.65 -2.57
C SER A 513 41.49 10.35 -1.05
N THR A 514 41.65 11.38 -0.21
CA THR A 514 41.49 11.27 1.26
C THR A 514 40.06 10.89 1.66
N THR A 515 39.07 11.46 0.98
CA THR A 515 37.64 11.18 1.21
C THR A 515 37.30 9.77 0.72
N CYS A 516 37.80 9.37 -0.45
CA CYS A 516 37.63 8.01 -0.96
C CYS A 516 38.24 6.95 -0.02
N ARG A 517 39.46 7.19 0.50
CA ARG A 517 40.08 6.29 1.50
C ARG A 517 39.27 6.20 2.79
N TRP A 518 38.71 7.31 3.26
CA TRP A 518 37.84 7.33 4.44
C TRP A 518 36.54 6.56 4.19
N ILE A 519 35.92 6.68 2.99
CA ILE A 519 34.73 5.91 2.60
C ILE A 519 35.06 4.41 2.52
N ARG A 520 36.24 4.04 2.03
CA ARG A 520 36.68 2.64 2.01
C ARG A 520 36.75 2.09 3.43
N ASP A 521 37.43 2.78 4.34
CA ASP A 521 37.52 2.35 5.74
C ASP A 521 36.16 2.34 6.46
N PHE A 522 35.22 3.23 6.06
CA PHE A 522 33.84 3.20 6.54
C PHE A 522 33.10 1.92 6.17
N LEU A 523 33.35 1.37 4.99
CA LEU A 523 32.68 0.18 4.48
C LEU A 523 33.39 -1.14 4.84
N SER A 524 34.67 -1.07 5.22
CA SER A 524 35.53 -2.22 5.56
C SER A 524 35.66 -2.47 7.07
N ASP A 525 35.96 -3.72 7.44
CA ASP A 525 36.13 -4.20 8.82
C ASP A 525 34.99 -3.77 9.75
N ARG A 526 33.74 -3.84 9.23
CA ARG A 526 32.54 -3.50 10.00
C ARG A 526 32.12 -4.70 10.81
N VAL A 527 31.89 -4.49 12.11
CA VAL A 527 31.40 -5.56 12.98
C VAL A 527 29.88 -5.49 13.07
N GLN A 528 29.19 -6.57 12.76
CA GLN A 528 27.76 -6.70 12.97
C GLN A 528 27.41 -7.78 14.00
N ARG A 529 26.27 -7.58 14.67
CA ARG A 529 25.57 -8.59 15.49
C ARG A 529 24.07 -8.45 15.27
N VAL A 530 23.32 -9.53 15.23
CA VAL A 530 21.85 -9.52 15.16
C VAL A 530 21.27 -9.67 16.56
N ARG A 531 20.23 -8.88 16.87
CA ARG A 531 19.50 -8.95 18.14
C ARG A 531 18.05 -9.36 17.89
N VAL A 532 17.64 -10.49 18.49
CA VAL A 532 16.24 -10.97 18.49
C VAL A 532 15.77 -11.09 19.94
N GLY A 533 14.81 -10.25 20.32
CA GLY A 533 14.38 -10.14 21.72
C GLY A 533 15.56 -9.82 22.66
N PRO A 534 15.81 -10.64 23.70
CA PRO A 534 16.95 -10.47 24.61
C PRO A 534 18.26 -11.09 24.09
N HIS A 535 18.23 -11.86 23.00
CA HIS A 535 19.39 -12.61 22.52
C HIS A 535 20.19 -11.80 21.49
N LEU A 536 21.51 -11.92 21.57
CA LEU A 536 22.46 -11.28 20.66
C LEU A 536 23.35 -12.35 20.04
N SER A 537 23.47 -12.34 18.72
CA SER A 537 24.29 -13.28 17.97
C SER A 537 25.80 -13.06 18.20
N SER A 538 26.59 -13.97 17.64
CA SER A 538 28.03 -13.80 17.48
C SER A 538 28.37 -12.56 16.64
N ALA A 539 29.61 -12.08 16.77
CA ALA A 539 30.09 -10.95 15.99
C ALA A 539 30.64 -11.43 14.63
N LEU A 540 30.15 -10.85 13.54
CA LEU A 540 30.69 -11.07 12.20
C LEU A 540 31.37 -9.80 11.69
N SER A 541 32.54 -9.96 11.05
CA SER A 541 33.21 -8.88 10.32
C SER A 541 32.76 -8.88 8.87
N LEU A 542 32.43 -7.71 8.33
CA LEU A 542 31.96 -7.50 6.98
C LEU A 542 32.82 -6.46 6.24
N ASN A 543 33.12 -6.77 5.00
CA ASN A 543 33.82 -5.90 4.05
C ASN A 543 32.99 -5.63 2.79
N THR A 544 31.83 -6.26 2.64
CA THR A 544 30.89 -5.98 1.55
C THR A 544 29.63 -5.29 2.05
N GLY A 545 29.10 -4.39 1.22
CA GLY A 545 27.84 -3.70 1.44
C GLY A 545 27.94 -2.49 2.35
N SER A 546 26.81 -1.81 2.52
CA SER A 546 26.62 -0.70 3.43
C SER A 546 25.39 -0.95 4.31
N PRO A 547 25.46 -0.78 5.65
CA PRO A 547 24.35 -1.13 6.53
C PRO A 547 23.09 -0.31 6.26
N GLN A 548 21.92 -0.96 6.25
CA GLN A 548 20.63 -0.28 6.12
C GLN A 548 20.30 0.51 7.40
N GLY A 549 20.15 1.83 7.28
CA GLY A 549 19.90 2.72 8.43
C GLY A 549 21.07 3.64 8.79
N CYS A 550 22.20 3.54 8.07
CA CYS A 550 23.24 4.56 8.07
C CYS A 550 22.84 5.76 7.19
N VAL A 551 23.43 6.92 7.48
CA VAL A 551 23.13 8.17 6.78
C VAL A 551 23.81 8.23 5.42
N LEU A 552 25.00 7.65 5.29
CA LEU A 552 25.76 7.64 4.03
C LEU A 552 25.32 6.54 3.05
N SER A 553 24.81 5.40 3.53
CA SER A 553 24.46 4.24 2.67
C SER A 553 23.65 4.61 1.43
N PRO A 554 22.59 5.45 1.51
CA PRO A 554 21.80 5.77 0.33
C PRO A 554 22.54 6.60 -0.71
N LEU A 555 23.35 7.56 -0.26
CA LEU A 555 24.20 8.36 -1.16
C LEU A 555 25.28 7.48 -1.82
N LEU A 556 25.92 6.61 -1.05
CA LEU A 556 26.97 5.74 -1.58
C LEU A 556 26.43 4.78 -2.63
N TYR A 557 25.22 4.25 -2.43
CA TYR A 557 24.56 3.43 -3.45
C TYR A 557 24.26 4.22 -4.73
N THR A 558 23.73 5.44 -4.62
CA THR A 558 23.52 6.31 -5.77
C THR A 558 24.80 6.60 -6.54
N LEU A 559 25.92 6.82 -5.83
CA LEU A 559 27.23 7.01 -6.46
C LEU A 559 27.79 5.72 -7.07
N TYR A 560 27.48 4.58 -6.47
CA TYR A 560 27.87 3.27 -6.99
C TYR A 560 27.23 2.95 -8.35
N THR A 561 25.98 3.38 -8.54
CA THR A 561 25.17 3.11 -9.75
C THR A 561 25.13 4.29 -10.73
N HIS A 562 25.94 5.33 -10.53
CA HIS A 562 25.86 6.58 -11.31
C HIS A 562 26.16 6.41 -12.81
N ASP A 563 26.99 5.42 -13.15
CA ASP A 563 27.43 5.04 -14.50
C ASP A 563 26.47 4.04 -15.18
N CYS A 564 25.42 3.58 -14.47
CA CYS A 564 24.31 2.85 -15.07
C CYS A 564 23.42 3.82 -15.84
N VAL A 565 23.83 4.15 -17.05
CA VAL A 565 23.15 5.09 -17.97
C VAL A 565 22.90 4.42 -19.31
N SER A 566 21.88 4.89 -20.02
CA SER A 566 21.58 4.42 -21.37
C SER A 566 22.72 4.75 -22.34
N THR A 567 23.01 3.82 -23.25
CA THR A 567 23.99 4.03 -24.33
C THR A 567 23.34 4.44 -25.66
N HIS A 568 22.02 4.28 -25.78
CA HIS A 568 21.28 4.54 -27.01
C HIS A 568 20.25 5.66 -26.77
N PRO A 569 20.09 6.62 -27.69
CA PRO A 569 19.14 7.73 -27.51
C PRO A 569 17.68 7.27 -27.38
N ASP A 570 17.34 6.13 -27.99
CA ASP A 570 16.00 5.53 -27.88
C ASP A 570 15.78 4.73 -26.59
N ASN A 571 16.75 4.69 -25.69
CA ASN A 571 16.58 4.10 -24.37
C ASN A 571 16.83 5.13 -23.27
N ALA A 572 16.13 5.00 -22.15
CA ALA A 572 16.38 5.77 -20.95
C ALA A 572 16.49 4.83 -19.74
N VAL A 573 17.45 5.10 -18.85
CA VAL A 573 17.57 4.40 -17.57
C VAL A 573 17.21 5.40 -16.47
N ILE A 574 16.04 5.22 -15.88
CA ILE A 574 15.48 6.10 -14.87
C ILE A 574 15.61 5.41 -13.51
N LYS A 575 16.19 6.10 -12.53
CA LYS A 575 16.53 5.53 -11.23
C LYS A 575 15.93 6.34 -10.09
N PHE A 576 15.41 5.63 -9.09
CA PHE A 576 15.06 6.18 -7.79
C PHE A 576 15.65 5.27 -6.72
N ALA A 577 16.82 5.62 -6.20
CA ALA A 577 17.59 4.79 -5.28
C ALA A 577 17.92 3.45 -5.93
N ASP A 578 17.45 2.33 -5.36
CA ASP A 578 17.58 0.98 -5.89
C ASP A 578 16.56 0.64 -6.99
N ASP A 579 15.41 1.31 -7.04
CA ASP A 579 14.43 1.13 -8.11
C ASP A 579 14.98 1.66 -9.43
N THR A 580 15.07 0.80 -10.44
CA THR A 580 15.61 1.14 -11.77
C THR A 580 14.60 0.75 -12.85
N THR A 581 14.31 1.67 -13.77
CA THR A 581 13.42 1.43 -14.91
C THR A 581 14.18 1.67 -16.21
N VAL A 582 14.23 0.66 -17.07
CA VAL A 582 14.74 0.81 -18.45
C VAL A 582 13.56 1.03 -19.38
N VAL A 583 13.51 2.20 -20.01
CA VAL A 583 12.51 2.55 -21.02
C VAL A 583 13.12 2.37 -22.40
N GLY A 584 12.54 1.50 -23.22
CA GLY A 584 12.91 1.32 -24.63
C GLY A 584 11.83 1.89 -25.55
N LEU A 585 12.24 2.83 -26.40
CA LEU A 585 11.38 3.54 -27.34
C LEU A 585 11.47 2.88 -28.73
N ILE A 586 10.48 2.07 -29.07
CA ILE A 586 10.55 1.22 -30.26
C ILE A 586 9.91 1.90 -31.47
N SER A 587 10.67 2.00 -32.56
CA SER A 587 10.24 2.56 -33.84
C SER A 587 10.25 1.48 -34.92
N GLY A 588 9.16 1.36 -35.69
CA GLY A 588 9.11 0.44 -36.83
C GLY A 588 9.22 -1.05 -36.47
N GLY A 589 9.11 -1.41 -35.18
CA GLY A 589 9.30 -2.79 -34.72
C GLY A 589 10.76 -3.18 -34.42
N ASP A 590 11.72 -2.26 -34.52
CA ASP A 590 13.12 -2.55 -34.23
C ASP A 590 13.41 -2.50 -32.72
N GLU A 591 13.50 -3.68 -32.10
CA GLU A 591 13.82 -3.83 -30.67
C GLU A 591 15.33 -3.98 -30.38
N THR A 592 16.19 -3.85 -31.38
CA THR A 592 17.63 -4.15 -31.26
C THR A 592 18.29 -3.30 -30.18
N ALA A 593 18.01 -1.99 -30.17
CA ALA A 593 18.58 -1.06 -29.19
C ALA A 593 18.15 -1.40 -27.76
N TYR A 594 16.86 -1.68 -27.54
CA TYR A 594 16.33 -2.03 -26.22
C TYR A 594 16.89 -3.37 -25.72
N ARG A 595 16.94 -4.40 -26.58
CA ARG A 595 17.49 -5.71 -26.19
C ARG A 595 18.97 -5.65 -25.87
N ALA A 596 19.75 -4.87 -26.63
CA ALA A 596 21.16 -4.63 -26.33
C ALA A 596 21.34 -3.89 -25.00
N GLU A 597 20.44 -2.95 -24.67
CA GLU A 597 20.44 -2.24 -23.38
C GLU A 597 20.16 -3.15 -22.21
N VAL A 598 19.16 -4.01 -22.34
CA VAL A 598 18.82 -4.98 -21.30
C VAL A 598 19.96 -5.98 -21.06
N GLN A 599 20.60 -6.47 -22.13
CA GLN A 599 21.76 -7.36 -21.98
C GLN A 599 22.92 -6.64 -21.30
N ARG A 600 23.23 -5.40 -21.71
CA ARG A 600 24.28 -4.61 -21.08
C ARG A 600 23.99 -4.30 -19.63
N LEU A 601 22.73 -4.04 -19.26
CA LEU A 601 22.35 -3.87 -17.87
C LEU A 601 22.67 -5.15 -17.08
N SER A 602 22.34 -6.33 -17.62
CA SER A 602 22.67 -7.61 -16.98
C SER A 602 24.18 -7.78 -16.80
N ASP A 603 24.98 -7.50 -17.83
CA ASP A 603 26.44 -7.59 -17.76
C ASP A 603 27.00 -6.58 -16.75
N TRP A 604 26.51 -5.34 -16.77
CA TRP A 604 26.86 -4.29 -15.82
C TRP A 604 26.51 -4.68 -14.37
N CYS A 605 25.39 -5.35 -14.14
CA CYS A 605 25.02 -5.86 -12.82
C CYS A 605 26.03 -6.89 -12.30
N VAL A 606 26.47 -7.83 -13.15
CA VAL A 606 27.53 -8.80 -12.81
C VAL A 606 28.85 -8.08 -12.51
N ASP A 607 29.23 -7.13 -13.35
CA ASP A 607 30.41 -6.28 -13.19
C ASP A 607 30.33 -5.32 -12.00
N ASN A 608 29.18 -5.20 -11.35
CA ASN A 608 28.98 -4.40 -10.15
C ASN A 608 28.49 -5.21 -8.96
N ASN A 609 28.53 -6.55 -9.03
CA ASN A 609 28.09 -7.42 -7.93
C ASN A 609 26.66 -7.06 -7.46
N LEU A 610 25.76 -6.84 -8.40
CA LEU A 610 24.35 -6.56 -8.17
C LEU A 610 23.53 -7.74 -8.67
N ASP A 611 22.78 -8.37 -7.77
CA ASP A 611 21.96 -9.52 -8.10
C ASP A 611 20.57 -9.07 -8.56
N LEU A 612 20.22 -9.36 -9.81
CA LEU A 612 18.89 -9.09 -10.35
C LEU A 612 17.87 -10.07 -9.75
N ASN A 613 16.78 -9.53 -9.22
CA ASN A 613 15.66 -10.34 -8.73
C ASN A 613 14.72 -10.68 -9.87
N THR A 614 14.87 -11.89 -10.43
CA THR A 614 14.09 -12.33 -11.59
C THR A 614 12.62 -12.60 -11.34
N THR A 615 12.22 -12.74 -10.08
CA THR A 615 10.81 -12.95 -9.73
C THR A 615 10.03 -11.63 -9.65
N LYS A 616 10.72 -10.56 -9.23
CA LYS A 616 10.11 -9.25 -9.00
C LYS A 616 10.31 -8.24 -10.12
N THR A 617 11.37 -8.38 -10.90
CA THR A 617 11.54 -7.57 -12.09
C THR A 617 10.41 -7.88 -13.08
N LYS A 618 9.80 -6.85 -13.68
CA LYS A 618 8.65 -6.99 -14.57
C LYS A 618 8.83 -6.15 -15.82
N GLU A 619 8.33 -6.67 -16.94
CA GLU A 619 8.24 -5.93 -18.19
C GLU A 619 6.79 -5.50 -18.44
N LEU A 620 6.64 -4.24 -18.79
CA LEU A 620 5.40 -3.62 -19.22
C LEU A 620 5.56 -3.16 -20.66
N VAL A 621 4.63 -3.57 -21.53
CA VAL A 621 4.60 -3.10 -22.92
C VAL A 621 3.40 -2.17 -23.10
N VAL A 622 3.67 -0.96 -23.57
CA VAL A 622 2.66 0.04 -23.92
C VAL A 622 2.59 0.13 -25.45
N ASP A 623 1.52 -0.40 -26.03
CA ASP A 623 1.33 -0.49 -27.47
C ASP A 623 -0.12 -0.13 -27.88
N PHE A 624 -0.26 1.04 -28.51
CA PHE A 624 -1.54 1.56 -29.04
C PHE A 624 -1.74 1.28 -30.53
N ARG A 625 -0.87 0.50 -31.17
CA ARG A 625 -1.01 0.18 -32.60
C ARG A 625 -2.22 -0.72 -32.82
N ARG A 626 -3.03 -0.38 -33.83
CA ARG A 626 -4.24 -1.16 -34.21
C ARG A 626 -3.93 -2.58 -34.70
N ARG A 627 -2.76 -2.78 -35.31
CA ARG A 627 -2.26 -4.10 -35.72
C ARG A 627 -1.08 -4.46 -34.83
N LYS A 628 -1.32 -5.32 -33.84
CA LYS A 628 -0.29 -5.80 -32.93
C LYS A 628 0.49 -6.92 -33.60
N SER A 629 1.81 -6.81 -33.60
CA SER A 629 2.72 -7.91 -33.92
C SER A 629 2.87 -8.79 -32.67
N GLU A 630 3.09 -10.10 -32.82
CA GLU A 630 3.51 -10.91 -31.67
C GLU A 630 4.85 -10.40 -31.14
N LEU A 631 4.83 -9.89 -29.91
CA LEU A 631 6.00 -9.36 -29.25
C LEU A 631 6.78 -10.50 -28.60
N GLN A 632 8.04 -10.68 -29.01
CA GLN A 632 8.91 -11.67 -28.41
C GLN A 632 9.23 -11.26 -26.96
N PRO A 633 9.06 -12.16 -25.97
CA PRO A 633 9.46 -11.84 -24.61
C PRO A 633 10.96 -11.56 -24.53
N VAL A 634 11.36 -10.73 -23.57
CA VAL A 634 12.77 -10.52 -23.25
C VAL A 634 13.27 -11.70 -22.44
N SER A 635 14.51 -12.11 -22.68
CA SER A 635 15.19 -13.13 -21.87
C SER A 635 16.48 -12.54 -21.31
N ILE A 636 16.69 -12.68 -20.00
CA ILE A 636 17.96 -12.33 -19.33
C ILE A 636 18.46 -13.59 -18.64
N ASN A 637 19.70 -14.01 -18.91
CA ASN A 637 20.35 -15.18 -18.29
C ASN A 637 19.49 -16.48 -18.35
N GLY A 638 18.80 -16.72 -19.46
CA GLY A 638 17.96 -17.90 -19.67
C GLY A 638 16.57 -17.85 -19.00
N SER A 639 16.27 -16.81 -18.22
CA SER A 639 14.93 -16.56 -17.66
C SER A 639 14.12 -15.68 -18.61
N VAL A 640 12.94 -16.16 -19.01
CA VAL A 640 12.03 -15.44 -19.92
C VAL A 640 11.06 -14.58 -19.11
N TRP A 641 11.03 -13.29 -19.39
CA TRP A 641 10.08 -12.36 -18.79
C TRP A 641 8.79 -12.35 -19.60
N LYS A 642 7.69 -12.83 -19.00
CA LYS A 642 6.36 -12.65 -19.59
C LYS A 642 5.91 -11.21 -19.34
N GLY A 643 5.92 -10.39 -20.38
CA GLY A 643 5.36 -9.04 -20.32
C GLY A 643 3.84 -9.09 -20.17
N SER A 644 3.29 -8.19 -19.36
CA SER A 644 1.84 -7.94 -19.34
C SER A 644 1.51 -6.88 -20.40
N PRO A 645 0.75 -7.22 -21.46
CA PRO A 645 0.33 -6.23 -22.44
C PRO A 645 -0.70 -5.30 -21.81
N VAL A 646 -0.45 -3.99 -21.81
CA VAL A 646 -1.44 -3.00 -21.40
C VAL A 646 -1.98 -2.32 -22.65
N SER A 647 -3.29 -2.52 -22.92
CA SER A 647 -4.00 -1.93 -24.05
C SER A 647 -4.60 -0.56 -23.76
N SER A 648 -4.48 -0.07 -22.52
CA SER A 648 -5.11 1.16 -22.04
C SER A 648 -4.25 1.75 -20.92
N PHE A 649 -3.67 2.92 -21.18
CA PHE A 649 -2.91 3.70 -20.21
C PHE A 649 -3.69 4.99 -19.96
N TRP A 650 -4.19 5.19 -18.74
CA TRP A 650 -4.93 6.39 -18.38
C TRP A 650 -4.11 7.22 -17.40
N VAL A 651 -3.83 8.47 -17.77
CA VAL A 651 -3.40 9.52 -16.84
C VAL A 651 -4.65 10.29 -16.49
N CYS A 652 -5.11 10.21 -15.23
CA CYS A 652 -5.96 11.27 -14.69
C CYS A 652 -5.09 12.50 -14.52
N THR A 653 -5.31 13.52 -15.36
CA THR A 653 -4.84 14.89 -15.13
C THR A 653 -5.69 15.58 -14.08
#